data_AF-A0AAI8B9Z5-F1
#
_entry.id   AF-A0AAI8B9Z5-F1
#
_cell.length_a   1.000
_cell.length_b   1.000
_cell.length_c   1.000
_cell.angle_alpha   90.00
_cell.angle_beta   90.00
_cell.angle_gamma   90.00
#
_symmetry.space_group_name_H-M   'P 1'
#
loop_
_entity.id
_entity.type
_entity.pdbx_description
1 polymer ?
#
loop_
_entity_poly.entity_id
_entity_poly.type
_entity_poly.pdbx_seq_one_letter_code
_entity_poly.pdbx_strand_id
1 'polypeptide(L)'
;MNKIFKSIWCEETHTWVAASEHAVARGGRASSVVESAGGLKKVLKLSLLGAASLIAMGVVGPFAGEAMAASNTGLCLTYNGGSNNVAGSGGLITGNGCNSAGWINGMVAGGSTDWMGMTADDTQIVLDGSAGSIYFRTGGINGNVLTMSNATGGVLLSGLAAGVNSTDAVNMSQLTSLSTSTATSITSLSTSTATSIASLSTSMLSLGVGVVTQDASTGAISVGANSPGLTVDFAGGQGARTLTGVAAGVNDTDAVNVGQLTSLSTSASTGLATADSGIASLSTSLLGTADNVTSLSTSLSAVNANLAGLQTSMDNVVSYDDSSKSTITLGGVGVTTPVLLTNVAAGKIAATSTDAVNGSQLYTLQQEFSQQYDLLTSQVSSLSTSVSDLQGSASANTGTASGDNSTASGDNATASGTNSTANGTNATASGENSTASGTNASATGENSTATGTDSAASGSNSTANGTNATASGENSTASGTNASAAGENSTATGTDSAASGSNSTANGTNATASGDNSTASGTNASATGENSTATGTDSTASGSNSTANGTNSTASGDNSTASGTNASATGENSTATGTDSAASGSNSTANGTNSTASGDNSTANGTNASATGENSTATGTDSTASGSNSTANGTNSTASGDNSTANGTNASAAGENSTATGTDSTASGNNSTANGANSNASGAGATATGENAAATGAGATATGNNASASGASSTAGGANAIASGDNSTANGANSTASGSGSSAFGENAAAAGDGSTALGVNTVASGTTSTAAGANASATGDSSTALGANAVASGTDSVATGAGSIASGANSSAYGTGSNATGTGSVAIGQGATATGSNSVALGTGSVASEANTVSVGSAGSERRITNVAAGVNATDAVNVGQLNGAVSGIQNQMNGMQGQIDTLARDAYSGIAAATALTMIPDVDLGKTLAVGIGTANFKGYQASALGATARITQNLKVKTGVSYSGSNYVWGAGMSYQW
;
A
#
# COMPACT_ATOMS: atom_id res chain seq x y z
N MET A 1 -4.87 8.07 8.06
CA MET A 1 -4.66 9.55 8.06
C MET A 1 -3.17 9.84 7.92
N ASN A 2 -2.79 11.01 7.39
CA ASN A 2 -1.38 11.43 7.22
C ASN A 2 -0.91 12.37 8.35
N LYS A 3 0.37 12.26 8.74
CA LYS A 3 1.32 13.27 9.27
C LYS A 3 2.49 12.48 9.90
N ILE A 4 3.52 12.08 9.15
CA ILE A 4 4.61 12.91 8.58
C ILE A 4 5.35 13.72 9.65
N PHE A 5 6.60 13.32 9.91
CA PHE A 5 7.63 14.12 10.59
C PHE A 5 8.65 14.57 9.54
N LYS A 6 9.23 15.77 9.68
CA LYS A 6 10.38 16.22 8.87
C LYS A 6 11.61 16.39 9.76
N SER A 7 12.69 15.72 9.39
CA SER A 7 14.05 16.11 9.76
C SER A 7 14.50 17.23 8.82
N ILE A 8 15.06 18.30 9.38
CA ILE A 8 15.58 19.46 8.62
C ILE A 8 16.99 19.77 9.11
N TRP A 9 17.86 20.09 8.17
CA TRP A 9 19.26 20.46 8.39
C TRP A 9 19.37 21.96 8.65
N CYS A 10 20.10 22.37 9.70
CA CYS A 10 20.35 23.77 10.00
C CYS A 10 21.74 24.17 9.50
N GLU A 11 21.81 24.91 8.38
CA GLU A 11 23.09 25.26 7.76
C GLU A 11 23.97 26.17 8.62
N GLU A 12 23.38 27.01 9.48
CA GLU A 12 24.11 27.92 10.37
C GLU A 12 24.73 27.21 11.60
N THR A 13 24.41 25.92 11.83
CA THR A 13 24.94 25.13 12.98
C THR A 13 25.42 23.72 12.63
N HIS A 14 25.25 23.28 11.37
CA HIS A 14 25.63 21.95 10.86
C HIS A 14 25.13 20.76 11.69
N THR A 15 23.86 20.80 12.14
CA THR A 15 23.19 19.68 12.80
C THR A 15 21.77 19.44 12.28
N TRP A 16 21.28 18.21 12.47
CA TRP A 16 19.91 17.79 12.13
C TRP A 16 18.98 17.93 13.33
N VAL A 17 17.77 18.48 13.12
CA VAL A 17 16.70 18.49 14.12
C VAL A 17 15.38 18.05 13.46
N ALA A 18 14.52 17.35 14.21
CA ALA A 18 13.20 16.91 13.75
C ALA A 18 12.08 17.74 14.38
N ALA A 19 11.04 18.05 13.60
CA ALA A 19 9.88 18.82 14.06
C ALA A 19 8.55 18.18 13.59
N SER A 20 7.48 18.45 14.36
CA SER A 20 6.10 18.02 14.07
C SER A 20 5.10 19.08 14.52
N GLU A 21 3.90 19.02 13.95
CA GLU A 21 2.93 20.12 14.00
C GLU A 21 1.71 19.78 14.89
N HIS A 22 1.95 19.67 16.21
CA HIS A 22 1.23 20.46 17.22
C HIS A 22 1.76 20.21 18.65
N ALA A 23 2.72 21.02 19.08
CA ALA A 23 3.11 21.15 20.49
C ALA A 23 3.65 22.56 20.77
N VAL A 24 2.86 23.41 21.43
CA VAL A 24 3.35 24.71 21.95
C VAL A 24 4.23 24.48 23.16
N ALA A 25 5.50 24.90 23.11
CA ALA A 25 6.34 25.12 24.29
C ALA A 25 7.06 26.47 24.17
N ARG A 26 7.09 27.25 25.25
CA ARG A 26 7.73 28.59 25.29
C ARG A 26 9.17 28.52 25.79
N GLY A 27 10.05 29.35 25.24
CA GLY A 27 11.27 29.84 25.91
C GLY A 27 12.57 29.71 25.10
N GLY A 28 13.02 30.72 24.35
CA GLY A 28 12.33 31.96 23.99
C GLY A 28 13.26 33.09 23.49
N ARG A 29 12.63 34.12 22.90
CA ARG A 29 13.19 35.39 22.35
C ARG A 29 14.04 35.27 21.08
N ALA A 30 13.86 36.12 20.05
CA ALA A 30 12.77 37.07 19.79
C ALA A 30 12.75 37.57 18.31
N SER A 31 11.54 37.85 17.80
CA SER A 31 11.22 38.78 16.69
C SER A 31 11.77 38.52 15.26
N SER A 32 11.07 38.83 14.17
CA SER A 32 9.61 39.02 13.92
C SER A 32 9.33 39.28 12.43
N VAL A 33 8.30 38.61 11.87
CA VAL A 33 7.61 38.88 10.59
C VAL A 33 6.11 38.56 10.90
N VAL A 34 5.04 39.20 10.40
CA VAL A 34 4.61 39.51 9.02
C VAL A 34 3.82 40.84 8.97
N GLU A 35 3.59 41.36 7.76
CA GLU A 35 3.02 42.67 7.41
C GLU A 35 1.48 42.78 7.50
N SER A 36 1.01 44.01 7.78
CA SER A 36 -0.29 44.60 7.38
C SER A 36 -1.60 43.94 7.90
N ALA A 37 -2.73 44.63 8.07
CA ALA A 37 -3.15 45.93 7.52
C ALA A 37 -4.17 46.69 8.41
N GLY A 38 -4.41 47.97 8.11
CA GLY A 38 -5.69 48.66 8.34
C GLY A 38 -6.09 49.05 9.78
N GLY A 39 -5.57 50.17 10.31
CA GLY A 39 -5.92 50.70 11.65
C GLY A 39 -6.06 52.22 11.74
N LEU A 40 -7.10 52.78 11.12
CA LEU A 40 -7.30 54.22 10.89
C LEU A 40 -7.47 55.09 12.16
N LYS A 41 -6.58 56.10 12.38
CA LYS A 41 -6.87 57.57 12.44
C LYS A 41 -6.04 58.42 13.44
N LYS A 42 -5.49 59.54 12.93
CA LYS A 42 -5.24 60.85 13.59
C LYS A 42 -4.18 60.85 14.73
N VAL A 43 -3.40 61.91 15.00
CA VAL A 43 -3.14 63.25 14.40
C VAL A 43 -1.77 63.71 14.98
N LEU A 44 -0.82 64.39 14.29
CA LEU A 44 -0.87 65.77 13.77
C LEU A 44 0.45 66.12 13.03
N LYS A 45 0.41 66.80 11.86
CA LYS A 45 1.49 67.64 11.23
C LYS A 45 2.87 66.98 10.88
N LEU A 46 3.63 67.42 9.87
CA LEU A 46 3.36 68.32 8.74
C LEU A 46 4.25 67.96 7.52
N SER A 47 3.60 67.89 6.36
CA SER A 47 4.07 67.75 4.96
C SER A 47 5.56 67.84 4.54
N LEU A 48 5.84 67.01 3.51
CA LEU A 48 6.52 67.30 2.23
C LEU A 48 7.87 66.60 1.92
N LEU A 49 8.07 66.40 0.61
CA LEU A 49 9.06 65.57 -0.08
C LEU A 49 10.50 66.13 0.00
N GLY A 50 11.49 65.23 -0.13
CA GLY A 50 12.86 65.61 -0.50
C GLY A 50 13.86 64.48 -0.26
N ALA A 51 14.39 63.86 -1.32
CA ALA A 51 15.43 62.84 -1.18
C ALA A 51 16.83 63.48 -1.09
N ALA A 52 17.58 63.20 -0.02
CA ALA A 52 18.99 63.55 0.10
C ALA A 52 19.75 62.65 1.10
N SER A 53 21.05 62.54 0.85
CA SER A 53 22.16 61.87 1.53
C SER A 53 22.17 61.70 3.06
N LEU A 54 22.76 60.58 3.52
CA LEU A 54 23.66 60.41 4.70
C LEU A 54 24.19 58.95 4.70
N ILE A 55 25.29 58.47 5.33
CA ILE A 55 26.34 58.94 6.27
C ILE A 55 27.66 58.28 5.76
N ALA A 56 28.91 58.80 5.70
CA ALA A 56 29.68 59.89 6.34
C ALA A 56 30.62 59.47 7.52
N MET A 57 31.70 60.24 7.74
CA MET A 57 32.77 60.10 8.78
C MET A 57 33.77 58.95 8.57
N GLY A 58 35.09 59.11 8.80
CA GLY A 58 35.96 60.28 9.10
C GLY A 58 37.41 59.91 8.71
N VAL A 59 38.55 60.49 9.15
CA VAL A 59 39.02 61.59 10.03
C VAL A 59 40.46 61.92 9.51
N VAL A 60 41.20 63.02 9.67
CA VAL A 60 41.32 64.25 10.51
C VAL A 60 41.71 65.41 9.53
N GLY A 61 41.88 66.72 9.78
CA GLY A 61 42.16 67.56 10.97
C GLY A 61 43.68 67.74 11.23
N PRO A 62 44.17 68.88 11.77
CA PRO A 62 43.45 69.98 12.42
C PRO A 62 43.59 71.36 11.74
N PHE A 63 42.74 72.33 12.11
CA PHE A 63 43.08 73.71 12.55
C PHE A 63 41.80 74.48 12.93
N ALA A 64 41.92 75.55 13.73
CA ALA A 64 40.85 76.45 14.18
C ALA A 64 41.20 77.91 13.80
N GLY A 65 40.33 78.92 13.86
CA GLY A 65 38.90 79.02 14.21
C GLY A 65 38.52 80.50 14.51
N GLU A 66 37.23 80.84 14.58
CA GLU A 66 36.66 82.12 15.11
C GLU A 66 37.08 83.44 14.37
N ALA A 67 36.37 84.58 14.43
CA ALA A 67 34.95 84.92 14.71
C ALA A 67 34.63 86.32 14.08
N MET A 68 33.37 86.77 14.08
CA MET A 68 32.98 88.10 13.55
C MET A 68 32.94 89.21 14.64
N ALA A 69 33.24 90.46 14.27
CA ALA A 69 32.52 91.65 14.76
C ALA A 69 32.79 92.90 13.88
N ALA A 70 31.85 93.85 13.87
CA ALA A 70 31.83 95.01 12.97
C ALA A 70 32.37 96.31 13.59
N SER A 71 32.79 97.26 12.73
CA SER A 71 32.45 98.69 12.85
C SER A 71 32.58 99.39 11.48
N ASN A 72 32.24 100.68 11.36
CA ASN A 72 31.73 101.27 10.12
C ASN A 72 32.16 102.75 9.91
N THR A 73 31.88 103.30 8.72
CA THR A 73 32.08 104.69 8.23
C THR A 73 33.54 105.09 7.92
N GLY A 74 33.82 106.03 7.01
CA GLY A 74 32.95 106.81 6.11
C GLY A 74 33.56 108.19 5.78
N LEU A 75 33.56 108.63 4.51
CA LEU A 75 34.39 109.75 4.05
C LEU A 75 33.62 111.02 3.63
N CYS A 76 33.78 112.09 4.43
CA CYS A 76 33.84 113.53 4.09
C CYS A 76 32.66 114.24 3.37
N LEU A 77 32.26 115.44 3.85
CA LEU A 77 32.48 116.74 3.15
C LEU A 77 31.86 118.00 3.84
N THR A 78 32.47 119.16 3.54
CA THR A 78 31.96 120.56 3.66
C THR A 78 32.26 121.37 4.95
N TYR A 79 32.36 122.70 4.79
CA TYR A 79 33.00 123.69 5.69
C TYR A 79 32.35 125.10 5.58
N ASN A 80 32.26 125.89 6.67
CA ASN A 80 32.36 127.39 6.60
C ASN A 80 32.42 128.16 7.96
N GLY A 81 33.46 129.01 8.13
CA GLY A 81 33.42 130.42 8.63
C GLY A 81 33.07 130.81 10.10
N GLY A 82 33.85 131.76 10.68
CA GLY A 82 33.47 132.60 11.85
C GLY A 82 34.66 133.13 12.71
N SER A 83 34.66 134.40 13.16
CA SER A 83 35.84 135.07 13.78
C SER A 83 35.55 136.15 14.85
N ASN A 84 36.61 136.49 15.63
CA ASN A 84 36.93 137.75 16.36
C ASN A 84 36.46 138.05 17.82
N ASN A 85 37.46 138.06 18.73
CA ASN A 85 37.84 139.10 19.71
C ASN A 85 36.84 139.77 20.69
N VAL A 86 37.05 139.50 21.99
CA VAL A 86 37.42 140.52 23.03
C VAL A 86 38.54 139.92 23.91
N ALA A 87 39.42 140.73 24.52
CA ALA A 87 40.67 140.28 25.13
C ALA A 87 40.61 139.89 26.62
N GLY A 88 41.50 138.98 27.04
CA GLY A 88 41.73 138.58 28.44
C GLY A 88 42.95 137.66 28.58
N SER A 89 44.15 138.23 28.67
CA SER A 89 45.41 137.47 28.61
C SER A 89 45.95 137.07 29.99
N GLY A 90 45.49 135.93 30.52
CA GLY A 90 46.11 135.28 31.69
C GLY A 90 45.25 134.19 32.34
N GLY A 91 45.83 133.01 32.55
CA GLY A 91 45.46 132.07 33.61
C GLY A 91 44.06 131.40 33.60
N LEU A 92 44.01 130.20 32.99
CA LEU A 92 43.24 129.02 33.46
C LEU A 92 41.70 128.94 33.22
N ILE A 93 41.22 127.69 33.04
CA ILE A 93 39.82 127.20 33.03
C ILE A 93 38.89 127.78 31.94
N THR A 94 38.38 127.06 30.92
CA THR A 94 38.66 125.80 30.19
C THR A 94 37.75 125.84 28.94
N GLY A 95 38.07 125.30 27.76
CA GLY A 95 39.23 124.52 27.29
C GLY A 95 39.19 124.38 25.76
N ASN A 96 40.10 123.59 25.17
CA ASN A 96 40.38 123.56 23.71
C ASN A 96 40.29 122.14 23.12
N GLY A 97 40.23 121.91 21.79
CA GLY A 97 40.20 122.82 20.62
C GLY A 97 40.53 122.09 19.28
N CYS A 98 40.53 122.77 18.12
CA CYS A 98 40.72 122.15 16.78
C CYS A 98 41.52 123.00 15.73
N ASN A 99 42.12 122.36 14.71
CA ASN A 99 42.71 122.89 13.42
C ASN A 99 43.18 121.67 12.54
N SER A 100 43.61 121.68 11.25
CA SER A 100 43.78 122.66 10.13
C SER A 100 43.70 121.91 8.74
N ALA A 101 44.23 122.43 7.61
CA ALA A 101 44.22 121.77 6.27
C ALA A 101 45.33 122.22 5.26
N GLY A 102 45.55 121.50 4.12
CA GLY A 102 46.43 121.88 2.96
C GLY A 102 46.59 120.80 1.84
N TRP A 103 46.87 121.15 0.55
CA TRP A 103 46.74 120.28 -0.67
C TRP A 103 47.71 120.65 -1.90
N ILE A 104 48.06 119.67 -2.79
CA ILE A 104 48.46 119.73 -4.26
C ILE A 104 49.93 120.02 -4.80
N ASN A 105 50.39 119.13 -5.75
CA ASN A 105 51.23 119.29 -7.00
C ASN A 105 52.77 118.98 -7.16
N GLY A 106 53.12 118.24 -8.25
CA GLY A 106 54.37 118.33 -9.06
C GLY A 106 55.45 117.21 -8.95
N MET A 107 56.43 117.02 -9.88
CA MET A 107 56.48 117.25 -11.35
C MET A 107 57.77 116.69 -12.08
N VAL A 108 57.63 116.01 -13.24
CA VAL A 108 58.65 115.67 -14.31
C VAL A 108 59.82 114.70 -13.92
N ALA A 109 60.51 114.13 -14.93
CA ALA A 109 61.47 113.02 -14.84
C ALA A 109 62.92 113.37 -15.25
N GLY A 110 63.90 112.56 -14.81
CA GLY A 110 65.29 112.62 -15.32
C GLY A 110 66.41 112.38 -14.31
N GLY A 111 66.26 111.46 -13.34
CA GLY A 111 67.27 111.19 -12.32
C GLY A 111 66.99 109.92 -11.52
N SER A 112 67.93 109.53 -10.65
CA SER A 112 67.77 108.43 -9.70
C SER A 112 66.74 108.73 -8.61
N THR A 113 66.23 107.65 -8.00
CA THR A 113 65.26 107.60 -6.87
C THR A 113 63.91 108.28 -7.12
N ASP A 114 62.83 107.47 -7.15
CA ASP A 114 61.81 107.50 -6.09
C ASP A 114 60.66 106.53 -6.41
N TRP A 115 60.64 105.38 -5.73
CA TRP A 115 59.43 104.59 -5.53
C TRP A 115 59.06 104.64 -4.05
N MET A 116 57.81 104.98 -3.79
CA MET A 116 57.38 105.58 -2.53
C MET A 116 57.14 104.52 -1.45
N GLY A 117 57.82 104.68 -0.32
CA GLY A 117 57.40 104.04 0.92
C GLY A 117 56.11 104.67 1.43
N MET A 118 54.98 103.95 1.33
CA MET A 118 53.73 104.33 1.97
C MET A 118 53.41 103.33 3.08
N THR A 119 53.80 103.65 4.31
CA THR A 119 53.60 102.81 5.48
C THR A 119 52.29 103.14 6.20
N ALA A 120 51.32 102.25 6.05
CA ALA A 120 50.35 101.89 7.09
C ALA A 120 50.34 100.35 7.15
N ASP A 121 50.10 99.77 8.32
CA ASP A 121 50.62 98.43 8.63
C ASP A 121 50.13 97.30 7.68
N ASP A 122 51.10 96.49 7.25
CA ASP A 122 50.95 95.20 6.56
C ASP A 122 50.23 95.13 5.20
N THR A 123 50.75 95.84 4.19
CA THR A 123 50.93 95.22 2.85
C THR A 123 52.05 95.87 2.04
N GLN A 124 52.95 95.07 1.46
CA GLN A 124 53.95 95.53 0.47
C GLN A 124 53.79 94.78 -0.86
N ILE A 125 53.76 95.52 -1.97
CA ILE A 125 53.81 94.99 -3.33
C ILE A 125 55.25 95.13 -3.82
N VAL A 126 55.92 94.00 -4.11
CA VAL A 126 57.28 94.00 -4.66
C VAL A 126 57.23 93.54 -6.11
N LEU A 127 57.75 94.39 -7.00
CA LEU A 127 57.94 94.11 -8.42
C LEU A 127 59.42 93.81 -8.68
N ASP A 128 59.76 92.55 -8.95
CA ASP A 128 61.10 92.18 -9.40
C ASP A 128 61.21 92.33 -10.92
N GLY A 129 61.93 93.37 -11.36
CA GLY A 129 62.18 93.66 -12.77
C GLY A 129 63.04 92.64 -13.52
N SER A 130 63.64 91.66 -12.82
CA SER A 130 64.45 90.60 -13.42
C SER A 130 63.69 89.29 -13.67
N ALA A 131 62.57 89.06 -12.97
CA ALA A 131 61.81 87.80 -12.99
C ALA A 131 60.32 87.96 -13.40
N GLY A 132 59.87 89.17 -13.71
CA GLY A 132 58.49 89.44 -14.19
C GLY A 132 57.38 89.04 -13.21
N SER A 133 57.73 88.88 -11.93
CA SER A 133 56.89 88.25 -10.90
C SER A 133 56.50 89.25 -9.82
N ILE A 134 55.21 89.25 -9.44
CA ILE A 134 54.69 90.06 -8.35
C ILE A 134 54.75 89.24 -7.06
N TYR A 135 55.48 89.73 -6.06
CA TYR A 135 55.55 89.10 -4.74
C TYR A 135 54.88 89.96 -3.68
N PHE A 136 53.98 89.33 -2.92
CA PHE A 136 53.37 89.88 -1.71
C PHE A 136 54.01 89.19 -0.50
N ARG A 137 54.43 89.94 0.53
CA ARG A 137 54.87 89.36 1.81
C ARG A 137 53.74 89.40 2.83
N THR A 138 53.57 88.29 3.54
CA THR A 138 52.52 88.09 4.54
C THR A 138 52.88 88.75 5.88
N GLY A 139 52.44 89.99 6.06
CA GLY A 139 51.95 90.49 7.34
C GLY A 139 50.42 90.52 7.31
N GLY A 140 49.77 90.90 8.42
CA GLY A 140 48.32 91.10 8.47
C GLY A 140 47.49 89.82 8.57
N ILE A 141 46.82 89.64 9.71
CA ILE A 141 45.93 88.50 9.97
C ILE A 141 44.56 88.63 9.28
N ASN A 142 44.50 88.42 7.95
CA ASN A 142 43.33 87.85 7.25
C ASN A 142 43.59 87.58 5.74
N GLY A 143 43.66 86.29 5.36
CA GLY A 143 43.38 85.82 4.00
C GLY A 143 44.44 86.04 2.90
N ASN A 144 45.15 84.96 2.52
CA ASN A 144 45.96 84.91 1.28
C ASN A 144 45.06 84.82 0.02
N VAL A 145 44.26 85.85 -0.27
CA VAL A 145 43.37 85.91 -1.44
C VAL A 145 43.61 87.18 -2.24
N LEU A 146 44.38 87.06 -3.33
CA LEU A 146 44.52 88.11 -4.33
C LEU A 146 43.19 88.30 -5.08
N THR A 147 42.34 89.18 -4.54
CA THR A 147 40.96 89.36 -4.99
C THR A 147 40.90 90.26 -6.24
N MET A 148 41.20 89.70 -7.41
CA MET A 148 41.12 90.40 -8.70
C MET A 148 39.66 90.58 -9.16
N SER A 149 38.91 91.46 -8.50
CA SER A 149 37.53 91.77 -8.89
C SER A 149 37.48 92.75 -10.07
N ASN A 150 37.04 92.27 -11.23
CA ASN A 150 36.55 93.11 -12.33
C ASN A 150 35.01 93.08 -12.33
N ALA A 151 34.37 94.25 -12.25
CA ALA A 151 32.95 94.37 -11.97
C ALA A 151 32.01 93.80 -13.05
N THR A 152 32.50 93.57 -14.28
CA THR A 152 31.68 93.09 -15.42
C THR A 152 32.39 92.06 -16.31
N GLY A 153 33.30 91.23 -15.77
CA GLY A 153 33.87 90.11 -16.53
C GLY A 153 34.99 89.34 -15.83
N GLY A 154 35.05 88.02 -16.04
CA GLY A 154 36.07 87.14 -15.45
C GLY A 154 37.50 87.45 -15.94
N VAL A 155 38.48 87.19 -15.08
CA VAL A 155 39.92 87.41 -15.37
C VAL A 155 40.48 86.25 -16.20
N LEU A 156 41.13 86.56 -17.32
CA LEU A 156 41.57 85.58 -18.32
C LEU A 156 43.10 85.43 -18.28
N LEU A 157 43.60 84.35 -17.67
CA LEU A 157 45.03 84.06 -17.56
C LEU A 157 45.54 83.37 -18.85
N SER A 158 45.98 84.16 -19.83
CA SER A 158 46.58 83.66 -21.07
C SER A 158 48.04 83.21 -20.87
N GLY A 159 48.43 82.10 -21.49
CA GLY A 159 49.84 81.63 -21.52
C GLY A 159 50.22 80.62 -20.42
N LEU A 160 49.25 80.11 -19.65
CA LEU A 160 49.49 79.12 -18.60
C LEU A 160 50.02 77.79 -19.16
N ALA A 161 51.27 77.47 -18.82
CA ALA A 161 51.90 76.18 -19.12
C ALA A 161 51.16 75.02 -18.42
N ALA A 162 51.43 73.78 -18.83
CA ALA A 162 50.85 72.62 -18.15
C ALA A 162 51.47 72.48 -16.75
N GLY A 163 50.64 72.42 -15.71
CA GLY A 163 51.09 72.18 -14.34
C GLY A 163 51.73 70.80 -14.19
N VAL A 164 52.86 70.72 -13.51
CA VAL A 164 53.67 69.49 -13.36
C VAL A 164 53.49 68.87 -11.97
N ASN A 165 53.18 69.70 -10.96
CA ASN A 165 52.95 69.32 -9.58
C ASN A 165 51.46 69.40 -9.21
N SER A 166 51.07 68.74 -8.12
CA SER A 166 49.68 68.69 -7.62
C SER A 166 49.12 70.04 -7.12
N THR A 167 49.97 71.06 -6.99
CA THR A 167 49.63 72.44 -6.58
C THR A 167 49.62 73.43 -7.74
N ASP A 168 50.03 73.02 -8.94
CA ASP A 168 50.13 73.90 -10.10
C ASP A 168 48.74 74.11 -10.73
N ALA A 169 48.48 75.30 -11.25
CA ALA A 169 47.22 75.58 -11.92
C ALA A 169 47.10 74.78 -13.23
N VAL A 170 46.13 73.85 -13.30
CA VAL A 170 45.86 73.05 -14.50
C VAL A 170 45.38 73.93 -15.66
N ASN A 171 45.99 73.75 -16.82
CA ASN A 171 45.60 74.48 -18.02
C ASN A 171 44.54 73.71 -18.84
N MET A 172 44.00 74.37 -19.88
CA MET A 172 42.88 73.81 -20.66
C MET A 172 43.25 72.54 -21.45
N SER A 173 44.51 72.32 -21.83
CA SER A 173 44.89 71.08 -22.52
C SER A 173 44.98 69.88 -21.57
N GLN A 174 45.40 70.09 -20.31
CA GLN A 174 45.32 69.05 -19.28
C GLN A 174 43.86 68.64 -19.00
N LEU A 175 42.96 69.62 -18.84
CA LEU A 175 41.53 69.38 -18.63
C LEU A 175 40.87 68.68 -19.83
N THR A 176 41.20 69.10 -21.07
CA THR A 176 40.71 68.46 -22.30
C THR A 176 41.20 67.02 -22.45
N SER A 177 42.47 66.75 -22.08
CA SER A 177 43.03 65.40 -22.12
C SER A 177 42.34 64.46 -21.12
N LEU A 178 42.12 64.92 -19.87
CA LEU A 178 41.35 64.18 -18.86
C LEU A 178 39.92 63.89 -19.31
N SER A 179 39.24 64.89 -19.90
CA SER A 179 37.90 64.73 -20.46
C SER A 179 37.86 63.68 -21.59
N THR A 180 38.83 63.72 -22.50
CA THR A 180 38.91 62.81 -23.65
C THR A 180 39.22 61.38 -23.22
N SER A 181 40.15 61.21 -22.27
CA SER A 181 40.45 59.91 -21.64
C SER A 181 39.21 59.31 -20.98
N THR A 182 38.51 60.09 -20.14
CA THR A 182 37.32 59.65 -19.41
C THR A 182 36.19 59.23 -20.37
N ALA A 183 35.91 60.03 -21.41
CA ALA A 183 34.92 59.70 -22.42
C ALA A 183 35.27 58.42 -23.20
N THR A 184 36.56 58.20 -23.48
CA THR A 184 37.04 56.98 -24.17
C THR A 184 36.88 55.75 -23.29
N SER A 185 37.21 55.83 -21.99
CA SER A 185 37.02 54.73 -21.03
C SER A 185 35.54 54.40 -20.79
N ILE A 186 34.66 55.40 -20.74
CA ILE A 186 33.20 55.16 -20.65
C ILE A 186 32.70 54.48 -21.93
N THR A 187 33.18 54.91 -23.10
CA THR A 187 32.80 54.32 -24.40
C THR A 187 33.31 52.89 -24.55
N SER A 188 34.54 52.59 -24.12
CA SER A 188 35.08 51.22 -24.18
C SER A 188 34.43 50.30 -23.14
N LEU A 189 34.11 50.78 -21.94
CA LEU A 189 33.34 50.02 -20.95
C LEU A 189 31.90 49.76 -21.44
N SER A 190 31.25 50.75 -22.03
CA SER A 190 29.92 50.61 -22.65
C SER A 190 29.94 49.60 -23.80
N THR A 191 30.92 49.70 -24.71
CA THR A 191 31.07 48.77 -25.84
C THR A 191 31.42 47.36 -25.37
N SER A 192 32.31 47.22 -24.39
CA SER A 192 32.66 45.93 -23.78
C SER A 192 31.43 45.30 -23.12
N THR A 193 30.70 46.05 -22.28
CA THR A 193 29.48 45.57 -21.61
C THR A 193 28.39 45.20 -22.61
N ALA A 194 28.16 46.02 -23.63
CA ALA A 194 27.22 45.71 -24.71
C ALA A 194 27.63 44.48 -25.52
N THR A 195 28.93 44.28 -25.77
CA THR A 195 29.47 43.10 -26.48
C THR A 195 29.39 41.86 -25.59
N SER A 196 29.62 41.96 -24.28
CA SER A 196 29.44 40.88 -23.31
C SER A 196 27.96 40.52 -23.14
N ILE A 197 27.05 41.48 -23.10
CA ILE A 197 25.59 41.23 -23.06
C ILE A 197 25.12 40.63 -24.39
N ALA A 198 25.58 41.14 -25.52
CA ALA A 198 25.28 40.56 -26.83
C ALA A 198 25.86 39.15 -26.98
N SER A 199 27.08 38.90 -26.49
CA SER A 199 27.71 37.57 -26.46
C SER A 199 26.97 36.63 -25.53
N LEU A 200 26.58 37.07 -24.32
CA LEU A 200 25.83 36.25 -23.36
C LEU A 200 24.43 35.93 -23.91
N SER A 201 23.74 36.91 -24.48
CA SER A 201 22.47 36.72 -25.19
C SER A 201 22.62 35.77 -26.37
N THR A 202 23.66 35.94 -27.19
CA THR A 202 23.92 35.06 -28.34
C THR A 202 24.27 33.65 -27.88
N SER A 203 25.03 33.48 -26.78
CA SER A 203 25.31 32.17 -26.19
C SER A 203 24.07 31.52 -25.58
N MET A 204 23.19 32.27 -24.91
CA MET A 204 21.92 31.73 -24.41
C MET A 204 20.96 31.34 -25.54
N LEU A 205 21.04 32.00 -26.71
CA LEU A 205 20.29 31.66 -27.92
C LEU A 205 20.93 30.50 -28.71
N SER A 206 22.27 30.44 -28.81
CA SER A 206 23.00 29.43 -29.59
C SER A 206 23.22 28.12 -28.85
N LEU A 207 23.16 28.12 -27.50
CA LEU A 207 23.08 26.91 -26.67
C LEU A 207 21.68 26.28 -26.65
N GLY A 208 20.76 26.77 -27.49
CA GLY A 208 19.56 26.03 -27.90
C GLY A 208 18.71 25.51 -26.74
N VAL A 209 18.24 26.42 -25.86
CA VAL A 209 17.26 26.14 -24.79
C VAL A 209 17.59 24.94 -23.88
N GLY A 210 18.87 24.66 -23.68
CA GLY A 210 19.39 23.63 -22.76
C GLY A 210 19.46 24.04 -21.28
N VAL A 211 18.55 24.90 -20.80
CA VAL A 211 18.47 25.29 -19.38
C VAL A 211 17.44 24.40 -18.67
N VAL A 212 17.74 23.99 -17.44
CA VAL A 212 16.77 23.34 -16.56
C VAL A 212 15.71 24.37 -16.17
N THR A 213 14.52 24.28 -16.77
CA THR A 213 13.42 25.23 -16.55
C THR A 213 12.33 24.58 -15.71
N GLN A 214 11.98 25.19 -14.58
CA GLN A 214 10.77 24.82 -13.84
C GLN A 214 9.60 25.68 -14.32
N ASP A 215 8.51 25.05 -14.75
CA ASP A 215 7.26 25.73 -15.00
C ASP A 215 6.65 26.20 -13.67
N ALA A 216 6.42 27.51 -13.55
CA ALA A 216 6.00 28.13 -12.29
C ALA A 216 4.52 27.88 -11.92
N SER A 217 3.73 27.24 -12.80
CA SER A 217 2.30 26.97 -12.59
C SER A 217 2.00 25.50 -12.24
N THR A 218 2.81 24.58 -12.78
CA THR A 218 2.69 23.13 -12.60
C THR A 218 3.81 22.54 -11.73
N GLY A 219 4.91 23.28 -11.53
CA GLY A 219 6.12 22.82 -10.85
C GLY A 219 6.98 21.86 -11.67
N ALA A 220 6.58 21.55 -12.91
CA ALA A 220 7.27 20.58 -13.76
C ALA A 220 8.67 21.08 -14.18
N ILE A 221 9.69 20.24 -14.03
CA ILE A 221 11.07 20.56 -14.40
C ILE A 221 11.38 19.96 -15.77
N SER A 222 11.54 20.81 -16.77
CA SER A 222 11.91 20.45 -18.14
C SER A 222 13.40 20.63 -18.37
N VAL A 223 14.05 19.64 -18.99
CA VAL A 223 15.45 19.68 -19.40
C VAL A 223 15.50 19.59 -20.92
N GLY A 224 15.85 20.69 -21.60
CA GLY A 224 16.05 20.71 -23.05
C GLY A 224 14.80 20.48 -23.91
N ALA A 225 13.58 20.57 -23.37
CA ALA A 225 12.32 20.15 -24.02
C ALA A 225 11.98 20.82 -25.37
N ASN A 226 12.63 21.95 -25.70
CA ASN A 226 12.49 22.66 -26.97
C ASN A 226 13.75 22.54 -27.87
N SER A 227 14.60 21.54 -27.61
CA SER A 227 15.87 21.28 -28.28
C SER A 227 15.94 19.81 -28.75
N PRO A 228 16.55 19.49 -29.91
CA PRO A 228 16.54 18.12 -30.48
C PRO A 228 17.52 17.14 -29.80
N GLY A 229 17.67 17.21 -28.48
CA GLY A 229 18.53 16.32 -27.69
C GLY A 229 17.82 15.02 -27.31
N LEU A 230 18.34 13.88 -27.75
CA LEU A 230 17.80 12.55 -27.43
C LEU A 230 18.36 11.93 -26.14
N THR A 231 19.35 12.56 -25.50
CA THR A 231 20.07 12.01 -24.34
C THR A 231 20.47 13.11 -23.37
N VAL A 232 20.32 12.83 -22.07
CA VAL A 232 20.86 13.64 -20.97
C VAL A 232 22.04 12.88 -20.37
N ASP A 233 23.25 13.41 -20.52
CA ASP A 233 24.46 12.79 -19.96
C ASP A 233 24.74 13.33 -18.54
N PHE A 234 24.96 12.41 -17.61
CA PHE A 234 25.30 12.69 -16.22
C PHE A 234 26.79 12.46 -15.91
N ALA A 235 27.58 11.93 -16.87
CA ALA A 235 29.01 11.68 -16.73
C ALA A 235 29.83 12.98 -16.78
N GLY A 236 30.01 13.61 -15.62
CA GLY A 236 31.03 14.64 -15.45
C GLY A 236 32.43 14.02 -15.49
N GLY A 237 33.46 14.83 -15.71
CA GLY A 237 34.89 14.42 -15.70
C GLY A 237 35.44 13.89 -14.35
N GLN A 238 34.56 13.55 -13.40
CA GLN A 238 34.84 12.93 -12.11
C GLN A 238 34.15 11.55 -11.98
N GLY A 239 33.49 11.04 -13.04
CA GLY A 239 32.78 9.77 -13.07
C GLY A 239 31.26 9.88 -13.08
N ALA A 240 30.59 8.73 -13.00
CA ALA A 240 29.14 8.62 -12.99
C ALA A 240 28.52 9.24 -11.72
N ARG A 241 27.33 9.81 -11.85
CA ARG A 241 26.57 10.45 -10.76
C ARG A 241 25.35 9.62 -10.38
N THR A 242 24.99 9.63 -9.10
CA THR A 242 23.75 9.00 -8.61
C THR A 242 22.56 9.93 -8.81
N LEU A 243 21.53 9.45 -9.50
CA LEU A 243 20.22 10.10 -9.57
C LEU A 243 19.34 9.55 -8.45
N THR A 244 18.79 10.42 -7.60
CA THR A 244 18.02 10.04 -6.41
C THR A 244 16.67 10.75 -6.38
N GLY A 245 15.69 10.19 -5.65
CA GLY A 245 14.32 10.71 -5.62
C GLY A 245 13.44 10.31 -6.81
N VAL A 246 13.90 9.41 -7.68
CA VAL A 246 13.13 8.90 -8.82
C VAL A 246 11.98 8.02 -8.34
N ALA A 247 10.74 8.44 -8.62
CA ALA A 247 9.53 7.64 -8.37
C ALA A 247 9.53 6.36 -9.22
N ALA A 248 8.59 5.45 -8.98
CA ALA A 248 8.40 4.32 -9.90
C ALA A 248 7.85 4.85 -11.24
N GLY A 249 8.52 4.52 -12.36
CA GLY A 249 8.04 4.86 -13.69
C GLY A 249 6.73 4.15 -14.01
N VAL A 250 5.78 4.87 -14.61
CA VAL A 250 4.42 4.39 -14.91
C VAL A 250 4.21 4.21 -16.42
N ASN A 251 4.89 5.02 -17.23
CA ASN A 251 4.88 4.98 -18.69
C ASN A 251 6.17 4.33 -19.23
N ASP A 252 6.14 3.79 -20.44
CA ASP A 252 7.29 3.16 -21.12
C ASP A 252 8.51 4.09 -21.29
N THR A 253 8.31 5.40 -21.20
CA THR A 253 9.35 6.45 -21.31
C THR A 253 9.90 6.91 -19.95
N ASP A 254 9.36 6.44 -18.84
CA ASP A 254 9.77 6.89 -17.51
C ASP A 254 11.05 6.17 -17.02
N ALA A 255 11.81 6.83 -16.15
CA ALA A 255 13.02 6.24 -15.59
C ALA A 255 12.69 5.13 -14.57
N VAL A 256 12.99 3.87 -14.91
CA VAL A 256 12.84 2.72 -14.01
C VAL A 256 13.74 2.89 -12.79
N ASN A 257 13.15 2.85 -11.59
CA ASN A 257 13.89 3.01 -10.34
C ASN A 257 14.36 1.67 -9.75
N VAL A 258 15.23 1.73 -8.74
CA VAL A 258 15.81 0.54 -8.09
C VAL A 258 14.74 -0.37 -7.49
N GLY A 259 13.64 0.17 -6.96
CA GLY A 259 12.54 -0.64 -6.41
C GLY A 259 11.83 -1.47 -7.48
N GLN A 260 11.63 -0.93 -8.67
CA GLN A 260 11.09 -1.67 -9.81
C GLN A 260 12.08 -2.75 -10.29
N LEU A 261 13.37 -2.43 -10.37
CA LEU A 261 14.41 -3.39 -10.76
C LEU A 261 14.56 -4.52 -9.71
N THR A 262 14.47 -4.21 -8.41
CA THR A 262 14.41 -5.22 -7.34
C THR A 262 13.16 -6.08 -7.46
N SER A 263 12.00 -5.49 -7.75
CA SER A 263 10.74 -6.25 -7.94
C SER A 263 10.83 -7.21 -9.13
N LEU A 264 11.39 -6.75 -10.26
CA LEU A 264 11.69 -7.61 -11.42
C LEU A 264 12.71 -8.70 -11.06
N SER A 265 13.77 -8.37 -10.32
CA SER A 265 14.78 -9.33 -9.87
C SER A 265 14.21 -10.39 -8.91
N THR A 266 13.24 -10.04 -8.07
CA THR A 266 12.54 -10.99 -7.17
C THR A 266 11.56 -11.87 -7.94
N SER A 267 10.85 -11.30 -8.92
CA SER A 267 9.97 -12.06 -9.82
C SER A 267 10.78 -13.05 -10.68
N ALA A 268 11.95 -12.62 -11.15
CA ALA A 268 12.87 -13.47 -11.90
C ALA A 268 13.50 -14.56 -11.03
N SER A 269 13.88 -14.28 -9.77
CA SER A 269 14.46 -15.30 -8.88
C SER A 269 13.43 -16.33 -8.40
N THR A 270 12.19 -15.92 -8.12
CA THR A 270 11.09 -16.85 -7.80
C THR A 270 10.66 -17.68 -9.02
N GLY A 271 10.60 -17.09 -10.20
CA GLY A 271 10.40 -17.83 -11.46
C GLY A 271 11.51 -18.84 -11.73
N LEU A 272 12.78 -18.45 -11.54
CA LEU A 272 13.92 -19.35 -11.69
C LEU A 272 13.95 -20.47 -10.66
N ALA A 273 13.62 -20.20 -9.39
CA ALA A 273 13.51 -21.24 -8.36
C ALA A 273 12.36 -22.23 -8.63
N THR A 274 11.26 -21.76 -9.24
CA THR A 274 10.16 -22.61 -9.69
C THR A 274 10.60 -23.50 -10.85
N ALA A 275 11.35 -22.96 -11.82
CA ALA A 275 11.92 -23.71 -12.93
C ALA A 275 12.96 -24.75 -12.46
N ASP A 276 13.84 -24.38 -11.53
CA ASP A 276 14.83 -25.28 -10.91
C ASP A 276 14.16 -26.44 -10.17
N SER A 277 13.10 -26.15 -9.40
CA SER A 277 12.26 -27.18 -8.75
C SER A 277 11.61 -28.13 -9.76
N GLY A 278 11.12 -27.60 -10.88
CA GLY A 278 10.57 -28.39 -11.99
C GLY A 278 11.63 -29.27 -12.67
N ILE A 279 12.84 -28.75 -12.88
CA ILE A 279 13.99 -29.49 -13.42
C ILE A 279 14.43 -30.59 -12.46
N ALA A 280 14.44 -30.35 -11.14
CA ALA A 280 14.71 -31.37 -10.13
C ALA A 280 13.65 -32.49 -10.12
N SER A 281 12.37 -32.14 -10.24
CA SER A 281 11.27 -33.12 -10.36
C SER A 281 11.35 -33.94 -11.66
N LEU A 282 11.74 -33.31 -12.77
CA LEU A 282 11.95 -34.02 -14.04
C LEU A 282 13.20 -34.91 -13.98
N SER A 283 14.27 -34.47 -13.31
CA SER A 283 15.50 -35.23 -13.11
C SER A 283 15.26 -36.49 -12.28
N THR A 284 14.51 -36.39 -11.17
CA THR A 284 14.14 -37.55 -10.35
C THR A 284 13.21 -38.52 -11.09
N SER A 285 12.24 -38.01 -11.86
CA SER A 285 11.39 -38.87 -12.71
C SER A 285 12.18 -39.55 -13.85
N LEU A 286 13.21 -38.89 -14.40
CA LEU A 286 14.08 -39.47 -15.41
C LEU A 286 15.06 -40.50 -14.82
N LEU A 287 15.55 -40.29 -13.60
CA LEU A 287 16.32 -41.28 -12.84
C LEU A 287 15.49 -42.54 -12.58
N GLY A 288 14.27 -42.41 -12.06
CA GLY A 288 13.36 -43.55 -11.90
C GLY A 288 13.02 -44.25 -13.23
N THR A 289 12.97 -43.51 -14.34
CA THR A 289 12.83 -44.09 -15.69
C THR A 289 14.09 -44.88 -16.09
N ALA A 290 15.29 -44.39 -15.77
CA ALA A 290 16.54 -45.11 -16.01
C ALA A 290 16.64 -46.39 -15.15
N ASP A 291 16.24 -46.34 -13.87
CA ASP A 291 16.19 -47.50 -12.98
C ASP A 291 15.18 -48.56 -13.48
N ASN A 292 14.03 -48.13 -14.01
CA ASN A 292 13.06 -49.01 -14.67
C ASN A 292 13.64 -49.66 -15.94
N VAL A 293 14.36 -48.91 -16.77
CA VAL A 293 15.06 -49.44 -17.97
C VAL A 293 16.18 -50.41 -17.57
N THR A 294 16.95 -50.13 -16.52
CA THR A 294 17.95 -51.04 -15.97
C THR A 294 17.30 -52.32 -15.45
N SER A 295 16.19 -52.21 -14.71
CA SER A 295 15.44 -53.36 -14.19
C SER A 295 14.84 -54.22 -15.30
N LEU A 296 14.31 -53.60 -16.36
CA LEU A 296 13.82 -54.29 -17.56
C LEU A 296 14.97 -54.98 -18.32
N SER A 297 16.13 -54.33 -18.44
CA SER A 297 17.33 -54.92 -19.04
C SER A 297 17.82 -56.14 -18.26
N THR A 298 17.82 -56.08 -16.93
CA THR A 298 18.16 -57.21 -16.06
C THR A 298 17.14 -58.34 -16.18
N SER A 299 15.85 -58.01 -16.23
CA SER A 299 14.76 -58.98 -16.38
C SER A 299 14.81 -59.68 -17.75
N LEU A 300 15.06 -58.93 -18.82
CA LEU A 300 15.24 -59.47 -20.17
C LEU A 300 16.49 -60.34 -20.27
N SER A 301 17.57 -59.97 -19.58
CA SER A 301 18.79 -60.81 -19.49
C SER A 301 18.53 -62.12 -18.76
N ALA A 302 17.73 -62.10 -17.69
CA ALA A 302 17.30 -63.30 -16.96
C ALA A 302 16.35 -64.17 -17.80
N VAL A 303 15.41 -63.58 -18.53
CA VAL A 303 14.54 -64.31 -19.50
C VAL A 303 15.39 -64.95 -20.61
N ASN A 304 16.38 -64.26 -21.14
CA ASN A 304 17.28 -64.79 -22.17
C ASN A 304 18.17 -65.93 -21.63
N ALA A 305 18.65 -65.84 -20.39
CA ALA A 305 19.36 -66.92 -19.72
C ALA A 305 18.46 -68.14 -19.44
N ASN A 306 17.22 -67.91 -19.01
CA ASN A 306 16.22 -68.97 -18.82
C ASN A 306 15.83 -69.63 -20.15
N LEU A 307 15.74 -68.87 -21.24
CA LEU A 307 15.47 -69.40 -22.59
C LEU A 307 16.63 -70.27 -23.09
N ALA A 308 17.88 -69.84 -22.91
CA ALA A 308 19.06 -70.65 -23.23
C ALA A 308 19.15 -71.91 -22.35
N GLY A 309 18.79 -71.81 -21.07
CA GLY A 309 18.69 -72.97 -20.17
C GLY A 309 17.59 -73.95 -20.58
N LEU A 310 16.42 -73.45 -20.98
CA LEU A 310 15.31 -74.27 -21.50
C LEU A 310 15.69 -74.94 -22.82
N GLN A 311 16.36 -74.23 -23.73
CA GLN A 311 16.89 -74.79 -24.98
C GLN A 311 17.88 -75.93 -24.70
N THR A 312 18.86 -75.71 -23.81
CA THR A 312 19.80 -76.75 -23.36
C THR A 312 19.08 -77.95 -22.71
N SER A 313 17.96 -77.71 -22.02
CA SER A 313 17.12 -78.78 -21.47
C SER A 313 16.33 -79.54 -22.55
N MET A 314 15.88 -78.86 -23.61
CA MET A 314 15.18 -79.47 -24.75
C MET A 314 16.12 -80.32 -25.60
N ASP A 315 17.38 -79.92 -25.76
CA ASP A 315 18.42 -80.69 -26.46
C ASP A 315 18.68 -82.08 -25.83
N ASN A 316 18.22 -82.30 -24.59
CA ASN A 316 18.33 -83.57 -23.86
C ASN A 316 16.99 -84.36 -23.79
N VAL A 317 15.92 -83.87 -24.42
CA VAL A 317 14.61 -84.55 -24.47
C VAL A 317 14.53 -85.44 -25.71
N VAL A 318 14.08 -86.69 -25.54
CA VAL A 318 13.75 -87.57 -26.65
C VAL A 318 12.47 -87.05 -27.33
N SER A 319 12.64 -86.42 -28.50
CA SER A 319 11.55 -85.90 -29.33
C SER A 319 11.15 -86.89 -30.44
N TYR A 320 9.94 -86.71 -30.97
CA TYR A 320 9.51 -87.35 -32.21
C TYR A 320 10.16 -86.66 -33.42
N ASP A 321 10.35 -87.40 -34.52
CA ASP A 321 11.04 -86.91 -35.72
C ASP A 321 10.25 -85.81 -36.44
N ASP A 322 8.93 -85.85 -36.36
CA ASP A 322 8.02 -84.79 -36.81
C ASP A 322 6.73 -84.73 -35.96
N SER A 323 5.86 -83.76 -36.28
CA SER A 323 4.63 -83.46 -35.52
C SER A 323 3.55 -84.55 -35.57
N SER A 324 3.62 -85.52 -36.48
CA SER A 324 2.70 -86.66 -36.53
C SER A 324 2.91 -87.65 -35.36
N LYS A 325 4.08 -87.58 -34.71
CA LYS A 325 4.50 -88.48 -33.61
C LYS A 325 4.56 -89.96 -34.01
N SER A 326 4.74 -90.27 -35.29
CA SER A 326 4.83 -91.66 -35.77
C SER A 326 6.17 -92.35 -35.47
N THR A 327 7.28 -91.60 -35.39
CA THR A 327 8.63 -92.16 -35.19
C THR A 327 9.49 -91.31 -34.24
N ILE A 328 10.48 -91.98 -33.64
CA ILE A 328 11.54 -91.39 -32.82
C ILE A 328 12.88 -91.97 -33.31
N THR A 329 13.72 -91.15 -33.92
CA THR A 329 15.09 -91.52 -34.29
C THR A 329 16.02 -91.21 -33.12
N LEU A 330 16.36 -92.23 -32.32
CA LEU A 330 17.27 -92.07 -31.18
C LEU A 330 18.66 -91.60 -31.66
N GLY A 331 19.00 -90.35 -31.31
CA GLY A 331 20.21 -89.66 -31.77
C GLY A 331 19.93 -88.50 -32.75
N GLY A 332 18.72 -88.38 -33.27
CA GLY A 332 18.29 -87.32 -34.19
C GLY A 332 18.27 -87.74 -35.66
N VAL A 333 17.38 -87.12 -36.44
CA VAL A 333 17.16 -87.44 -37.86
C VAL A 333 18.45 -87.25 -38.67
N GLY A 334 18.90 -88.32 -39.34
CA GLY A 334 20.12 -88.32 -40.16
C GLY A 334 21.41 -88.71 -39.44
N VAL A 335 21.38 -88.97 -38.12
CA VAL A 335 22.56 -89.44 -37.38
C VAL A 335 22.79 -90.93 -37.60
N THR A 336 24.01 -91.29 -38.02
CA THR A 336 24.37 -92.66 -38.46
C THR A 336 25.03 -93.54 -37.39
N THR A 337 25.27 -93.00 -36.19
CA THR A 337 25.81 -93.74 -35.04
C THR A 337 24.65 -94.31 -34.21
N PRO A 338 24.48 -95.65 -34.11
CA PRO A 338 23.36 -96.23 -33.38
C PRO A 338 23.42 -95.96 -31.87
N VAL A 339 22.32 -95.46 -31.30
CA VAL A 339 22.18 -95.28 -29.85
C VAL A 339 21.81 -96.59 -29.17
N LEU A 340 22.59 -97.00 -28.17
CA LEU A 340 22.36 -98.24 -27.42
C LEU A 340 21.28 -98.04 -26.35
N LEU A 341 20.06 -98.49 -26.63
CA LEU A 341 18.97 -98.52 -25.65
C LEU A 341 19.20 -99.66 -24.63
N THR A 342 19.46 -99.30 -23.37
CA THR A 342 19.75 -100.25 -22.27
C THR A 342 18.66 -100.25 -21.20
N ASN A 343 18.72 -101.23 -20.28
CA ASN A 343 17.79 -101.38 -19.15
C ASN A 343 16.30 -101.56 -19.55
N VAL A 344 16.03 -102.08 -20.74
CA VAL A 344 14.67 -102.38 -21.23
C VAL A 344 14.16 -103.68 -20.61
N ALA A 345 13.12 -103.59 -19.78
CA ALA A 345 12.42 -104.75 -19.23
C ALA A 345 11.83 -105.64 -20.34
N ALA A 346 11.47 -106.89 -20.02
CA ALA A 346 10.84 -107.76 -21.00
C ALA A 346 9.40 -107.28 -21.30
N GLY A 347 9.17 -106.75 -22.50
CA GLY A 347 7.87 -106.24 -22.93
C GLY A 347 6.81 -107.35 -23.01
N LYS A 348 5.55 -107.03 -22.75
CA LYS A 348 4.46 -108.02 -22.75
C LYS A 348 4.22 -108.54 -24.17
N ILE A 349 4.37 -109.83 -24.41
CA ILE A 349 4.02 -110.44 -25.70
C ILE A 349 2.51 -110.66 -25.75
N ALA A 350 1.79 -109.76 -26.44
CA ALA A 350 0.35 -109.80 -26.64
C ALA A 350 -0.04 -109.06 -27.93
N ALA A 351 -1.18 -109.40 -28.55
CA ALA A 351 -1.58 -108.93 -29.87
C ALA A 351 -1.78 -107.41 -30.02
N THR A 352 -1.96 -106.68 -28.92
CA THR A 352 -2.09 -105.20 -28.88
C THR A 352 -0.97 -104.54 -28.09
N SER A 353 0.15 -105.24 -27.86
CA SER A 353 1.27 -104.69 -27.09
C SER A 353 2.12 -103.75 -27.94
N THR A 354 2.38 -102.57 -27.40
CA THR A 354 3.34 -101.59 -27.94
C THR A 354 4.66 -101.60 -27.17
N ASP A 355 4.87 -102.56 -26.26
CA ASP A 355 6.09 -102.66 -25.46
C ASP A 355 7.30 -103.02 -26.33
N ALA A 356 8.44 -102.40 -26.07
CA ALA A 356 9.70 -102.77 -26.71
C ALA A 356 10.15 -104.18 -26.27
N VAL A 357 10.12 -105.16 -27.19
CA VAL A 357 10.67 -106.49 -26.93
C VAL A 357 12.19 -106.44 -26.84
N ASN A 358 12.76 -106.98 -25.76
CA ASN A 358 14.21 -106.99 -25.56
C ASN A 358 14.87 -108.24 -26.17
N GLY A 359 16.21 -108.21 -26.32
CA GLY A 359 16.96 -109.26 -27.02
C GLY A 359 16.79 -110.68 -26.47
N SER A 360 16.45 -110.85 -25.19
CA SER A 360 16.18 -112.19 -24.61
C SER A 360 14.89 -112.82 -25.13
N GLN A 361 13.90 -111.99 -25.50
CA GLN A 361 12.61 -112.42 -26.00
C GLN A 361 12.70 -112.84 -27.47
N LEU A 362 13.44 -112.07 -28.28
CA LEU A 362 13.73 -112.44 -29.66
C LEU A 362 14.55 -113.75 -29.75
N TYR A 363 15.48 -113.98 -28.82
CA TYR A 363 16.21 -115.25 -28.72
C TYR A 363 15.31 -116.45 -28.37
N THR A 364 14.26 -116.23 -27.58
CA THR A 364 13.24 -117.25 -27.30
C THR A 364 12.44 -117.57 -28.58
N LEU A 365 11.93 -116.54 -29.25
CA LEU A 365 11.17 -116.68 -30.51
C LEU A 365 11.96 -117.39 -31.62
N GLN A 366 13.29 -117.17 -31.68
CA GLN A 366 14.16 -117.83 -32.66
C GLN A 366 14.17 -119.38 -32.52
N GLN A 367 13.99 -119.90 -31.30
CA GLN A 367 13.90 -121.35 -31.06
C GLN A 367 12.50 -121.92 -31.35
N GLU A 368 11.44 -121.11 -31.26
CA GLU A 368 10.08 -121.51 -31.63
C GLU A 368 9.87 -121.49 -33.15
N PHE A 369 10.40 -120.49 -33.85
CA PHE A 369 10.28 -120.36 -35.31
C PHE A 369 10.91 -121.54 -36.05
N SER A 370 12.00 -122.08 -35.50
CA SER A 370 12.68 -123.29 -36.01
C SER A 370 11.81 -124.56 -35.93
N GLN A 371 10.76 -124.57 -35.11
CA GLN A 371 9.80 -125.68 -34.99
C GLN A 371 8.52 -125.46 -35.81
N GLN A 372 8.16 -124.20 -36.10
CA GLN A 372 6.99 -123.87 -36.91
C GLN A 372 7.23 -123.98 -38.43
N TYR A 373 8.48 -123.89 -38.89
CA TYR A 373 8.83 -124.07 -40.31
C TYR A 373 8.40 -125.45 -40.84
N ASP A 374 8.56 -126.51 -40.04
CA ASP A 374 8.11 -127.87 -40.39
C ASP A 374 6.58 -127.99 -40.44
N LEU A 375 5.85 -127.19 -39.66
CA LEU A 375 4.38 -127.18 -39.60
C LEU A 375 3.75 -126.50 -40.82
N LEU A 376 4.39 -125.44 -41.34
CA LEU A 376 3.90 -124.61 -42.44
C LEU A 376 3.63 -125.42 -43.72
N THR A 377 4.44 -126.45 -43.98
CA THR A 377 4.30 -127.38 -45.12
C THR A 377 2.94 -128.09 -45.13
N SER A 378 2.29 -128.27 -43.97
CA SER A 378 0.99 -128.95 -43.86
C SER A 378 -0.21 -128.00 -44.07
N GLN A 379 -0.11 -126.74 -43.63
CA GLN A 379 -1.26 -125.81 -43.58
C GLN A 379 -1.69 -125.30 -44.97
N VAL A 380 -0.76 -125.18 -45.92
CA VAL A 380 -1.01 -124.69 -47.29
C VAL A 380 -2.10 -125.49 -48.03
N SER A 381 -2.26 -126.78 -47.71
CA SER A 381 -3.31 -127.63 -48.31
C SER A 381 -4.72 -127.35 -47.80
N SER A 382 -4.88 -126.65 -46.67
CA SER A 382 -6.20 -126.33 -46.07
C SER A 382 -6.74 -124.96 -46.49
N LEU A 383 -5.87 -124.01 -46.79
CA LEU A 383 -6.24 -122.63 -47.10
C LEU A 383 -7.01 -122.49 -48.43
N SER A 384 -6.90 -123.48 -49.32
CA SER A 384 -7.66 -123.54 -50.57
C SER A 384 -9.18 -123.67 -50.38
N THR A 385 -9.65 -124.09 -49.20
CA THR A 385 -11.07 -124.37 -48.96
C THR A 385 -11.76 -123.21 -48.22
N SER A 386 -11.08 -122.57 -47.27
CA SER A 386 -11.67 -121.53 -46.40
C SER A 386 -12.02 -120.20 -47.11
N VAL A 387 -11.54 -119.99 -48.33
CA VAL A 387 -11.81 -118.75 -49.10
C VAL A 387 -13.25 -118.68 -49.63
N SER A 388 -13.97 -119.81 -49.68
CA SER A 388 -15.34 -119.86 -50.22
C SER A 388 -16.44 -119.34 -49.27
N ASP A 389 -16.18 -119.30 -47.96
CA ASP A 389 -17.26 -119.15 -46.96
C ASP A 389 -17.38 -117.74 -46.35
N LEU A 390 -16.44 -116.83 -46.64
CA LEU A 390 -16.43 -115.47 -46.08
C LEU A 390 -17.12 -114.38 -46.92
N GLN A 391 -17.91 -114.76 -47.94
CA GLN A 391 -18.89 -113.86 -48.58
C GLN A 391 -20.24 -113.79 -47.83
N GLY A 392 -20.38 -114.50 -46.70
CA GLY A 392 -21.68 -114.78 -46.06
C GLY A 392 -22.11 -113.91 -44.87
N SER A 393 -21.44 -112.80 -44.54
CA SER A 393 -21.75 -112.02 -43.32
C SER A 393 -21.73 -110.49 -43.50
N ALA A 394 -22.69 -109.97 -44.26
CA ALA A 394 -23.02 -108.54 -44.31
C ALA A 394 -24.51 -108.33 -43.98
N SER A 395 -24.88 -108.42 -42.69
CA SER A 395 -26.27 -108.19 -42.24
C SER A 395 -26.36 -107.78 -40.75
N ALA A 396 -25.85 -106.58 -40.44
CA ALA A 396 -26.14 -105.84 -39.22
C ALA A 396 -26.15 -104.34 -39.52
N ASN A 397 -27.16 -103.91 -40.28
CA ASN A 397 -27.57 -102.52 -40.42
C ASN A 397 -29.08 -102.52 -40.65
N THR A 398 -29.81 -101.76 -39.85
CA THR A 398 -31.28 -101.63 -39.87
C THR A 398 -31.76 -100.26 -40.33
N GLY A 399 -30.87 -99.43 -40.89
CA GLY A 399 -31.20 -98.11 -41.41
C GLY A 399 -32.21 -98.09 -42.57
N THR A 400 -33.10 -97.11 -42.55
CA THR A 400 -34.14 -96.85 -43.57
C THR A 400 -33.75 -95.62 -44.41
N ALA A 401 -33.27 -95.86 -45.63
CA ALA A 401 -33.05 -94.82 -46.64
C ALA A 401 -34.28 -94.75 -47.57
N SER A 402 -34.99 -93.62 -47.57
CA SER A 402 -36.25 -93.43 -48.32
C SER A 402 -36.31 -92.15 -49.17
N GLY A 403 -35.32 -91.27 -49.07
CA GLY A 403 -35.17 -90.13 -49.98
C GLY A 403 -34.32 -90.48 -51.21
N ASP A 404 -34.50 -89.80 -52.34
CA ASP A 404 -33.68 -90.05 -53.54
C ASP A 404 -32.20 -89.74 -53.25
N ASN A 405 -31.31 -90.66 -53.62
CA ASN A 405 -29.87 -90.65 -53.32
C ASN A 405 -29.51 -90.55 -51.82
N SER A 406 -30.41 -90.95 -50.92
CA SER A 406 -30.14 -90.98 -49.46
C SER A 406 -29.30 -92.19 -49.02
N THR A 407 -28.58 -92.05 -47.90
CA THR A 407 -27.71 -93.08 -47.31
C THR A 407 -28.08 -93.27 -45.83
N ALA A 408 -28.43 -94.50 -45.42
CA ALA A 408 -28.67 -94.86 -44.01
C ALA A 408 -27.75 -96.02 -43.60
N SER A 409 -26.65 -95.71 -42.90
CA SER A 409 -25.61 -96.71 -42.53
C SER A 409 -25.55 -97.08 -41.04
N GLY A 410 -26.21 -96.29 -40.18
CA GLY A 410 -26.34 -96.58 -38.75
C GLY A 410 -27.56 -97.46 -38.44
N ASP A 411 -27.47 -98.29 -37.39
CA ASP A 411 -28.60 -99.10 -36.95
C ASP A 411 -29.81 -98.24 -36.57
N ASN A 412 -30.97 -98.59 -37.10
CA ASN A 412 -32.23 -97.84 -36.99
C ASN A 412 -32.13 -96.35 -37.40
N ALA A 413 -31.12 -95.96 -38.19
CA ALA A 413 -31.04 -94.63 -38.78
C ALA A 413 -32.14 -94.41 -39.84
N THR A 414 -32.60 -93.18 -40.04
CA THR A 414 -33.61 -92.81 -41.04
C THR A 414 -33.11 -91.68 -41.91
N ALA A 415 -32.92 -91.93 -43.21
CA ALA A 415 -32.52 -90.92 -44.19
C ALA A 415 -33.67 -90.71 -45.20
N SER A 416 -34.53 -89.71 -44.97
CA SER A 416 -35.75 -89.49 -45.75
C SER A 416 -35.71 -88.26 -46.67
N GLY A 417 -34.75 -87.36 -46.50
CA GLY A 417 -34.54 -86.23 -47.40
C GLY A 417 -33.79 -86.63 -48.67
N THR A 418 -33.97 -85.89 -49.75
CA THR A 418 -33.14 -86.01 -50.96
C THR A 418 -31.67 -85.77 -50.63
N ASN A 419 -30.77 -86.60 -51.15
CA ASN A 419 -29.33 -86.59 -50.87
C ASN A 419 -28.93 -86.65 -49.38
N SER A 420 -29.84 -87.06 -48.48
CA SER A 420 -29.61 -87.06 -47.03
C SER A 420 -28.75 -88.24 -46.54
N THR A 421 -27.99 -88.06 -45.47
CA THR A 421 -27.06 -89.06 -44.93
C THR A 421 -27.26 -89.28 -43.43
N ALA A 422 -27.71 -90.47 -43.02
CA ALA A 422 -27.94 -90.87 -41.63
C ALA A 422 -27.00 -92.03 -41.22
N ASN A 423 -25.88 -91.71 -40.55
CA ASN A 423 -24.81 -92.66 -40.25
C ASN A 423 -24.70 -93.07 -38.77
N GLY A 424 -25.29 -92.30 -37.85
CA GLY A 424 -25.34 -92.66 -36.43
C GLY A 424 -26.49 -93.61 -36.10
N THR A 425 -26.36 -94.42 -35.05
CA THR A 425 -27.47 -95.23 -34.53
C THR A 425 -28.66 -94.34 -34.16
N ASN A 426 -29.89 -94.68 -34.59
CA ASN A 426 -31.09 -93.84 -34.51
C ASN A 426 -31.01 -92.45 -35.18
N ALA A 427 -29.95 -92.12 -35.93
CA ALA A 427 -29.83 -90.80 -36.54
C ALA A 427 -30.93 -90.56 -37.59
N THR A 428 -31.49 -89.36 -37.63
CA THR A 428 -32.59 -88.98 -38.55
C THR A 428 -32.15 -87.81 -39.44
N ALA A 429 -31.94 -88.04 -40.73
CA ALA A 429 -31.66 -87.02 -41.74
C ALA A 429 -32.87 -86.89 -42.68
N SER A 430 -33.67 -85.84 -42.51
CA SER A 430 -34.96 -85.68 -43.22
C SER A 430 -35.06 -84.42 -44.09
N GLY A 431 -34.17 -83.45 -43.91
CA GLY A 431 -34.04 -82.32 -44.83
C GLY A 431 -33.28 -82.68 -46.11
N GLU A 432 -33.51 -81.94 -47.19
CA GLU A 432 -32.71 -82.04 -48.41
C GLU A 432 -31.23 -81.75 -48.09
N ASN A 433 -30.31 -82.57 -48.63
CA ASN A 433 -28.86 -82.54 -48.40
C ASN A 433 -28.41 -82.62 -46.91
N SER A 434 -29.29 -83.06 -46.00
CA SER A 434 -29.00 -83.09 -44.56
C SER A 434 -28.12 -84.26 -44.13
N THR A 435 -27.29 -84.09 -43.10
CA THR A 435 -26.35 -85.10 -42.59
C THR A 435 -26.50 -85.30 -41.08
N ALA A 436 -26.98 -86.47 -40.65
CA ALA A 436 -27.09 -86.87 -39.24
C ALA A 436 -26.11 -88.03 -38.93
N SER A 437 -25.02 -87.78 -38.20
CA SER A 437 -23.98 -88.79 -37.93
C SER A 437 -23.76 -89.14 -36.45
N GLY A 438 -24.30 -88.36 -35.51
CA GLY A 438 -24.29 -88.71 -34.09
C GLY A 438 -25.37 -89.75 -33.73
N THR A 439 -25.19 -90.46 -32.62
CA THR A 439 -26.27 -91.32 -32.07
C THR A 439 -27.48 -90.46 -31.71
N ASN A 440 -28.70 -90.86 -32.09
CA ASN A 440 -29.94 -90.07 -31.97
C ASN A 440 -29.93 -88.69 -32.67
N ALA A 441 -28.90 -88.34 -33.46
CA ALA A 441 -28.79 -87.00 -34.05
C ALA A 441 -29.90 -86.75 -35.08
N SER A 442 -30.42 -85.53 -35.16
CA SER A 442 -31.56 -85.15 -36.00
C SER A 442 -31.21 -83.96 -36.89
N ALA A 443 -31.08 -84.20 -38.20
CA ALA A 443 -30.87 -83.17 -39.22
C ALA A 443 -32.15 -83.05 -40.07
N THR A 444 -32.95 -82.01 -39.80
CA THR A 444 -34.32 -81.85 -40.33
C THR A 444 -34.46 -80.64 -41.26
N GLY A 445 -33.57 -79.66 -41.15
CA GLY A 445 -33.50 -78.52 -42.09
C GLY A 445 -32.79 -78.88 -43.40
N GLU A 446 -33.06 -78.13 -44.46
CA GLU A 446 -32.29 -78.17 -45.71
C GLU A 446 -30.81 -77.88 -45.42
N ASN A 447 -29.90 -78.61 -46.07
CA ASN A 447 -28.44 -78.54 -45.89
C ASN A 447 -27.93 -78.66 -44.42
N SER A 448 -28.77 -79.14 -43.49
CA SER A 448 -28.45 -79.16 -42.06
C SER A 448 -27.53 -80.34 -41.67
N THR A 449 -26.67 -80.13 -40.68
CA THR A 449 -25.66 -81.10 -40.24
C THR A 449 -25.74 -81.33 -38.73
N ALA A 450 -26.06 -82.55 -38.29
CA ALA A 450 -26.14 -82.96 -36.88
C ALA A 450 -25.16 -84.11 -36.58
N THR A 451 -24.02 -83.83 -35.96
CA THR A 451 -22.97 -84.84 -35.71
C THR A 451 -22.74 -85.20 -34.24
N GLY A 452 -23.22 -84.37 -33.31
CA GLY A 452 -23.17 -84.68 -31.88
C GLY A 452 -24.21 -85.73 -31.47
N THR A 453 -23.96 -86.48 -30.40
CA THR A 453 -24.99 -87.39 -29.84
C THR A 453 -26.18 -86.59 -29.33
N ASP A 454 -27.40 -87.00 -29.66
CA ASP A 454 -28.65 -86.32 -29.32
C ASP A 454 -28.74 -84.86 -29.85
N SER A 455 -27.91 -84.49 -30.85
CA SER A 455 -27.92 -83.14 -31.45
C SER A 455 -29.07 -82.95 -32.45
N ALA A 456 -29.57 -81.72 -32.58
CA ALA A 456 -30.71 -81.37 -33.44
C ALA A 456 -30.42 -80.14 -34.31
N ALA A 457 -30.19 -80.34 -35.61
CA ALA A 457 -30.09 -79.30 -36.61
C ALA A 457 -31.43 -79.21 -37.40
N SER A 458 -32.13 -78.09 -37.30
CA SER A 458 -33.50 -77.92 -37.81
C SER A 458 -33.73 -76.65 -38.64
N GLY A 459 -32.89 -75.63 -38.48
CA GLY A 459 -32.86 -74.49 -39.40
C GLY A 459 -32.22 -74.87 -40.74
N SER A 460 -32.54 -74.13 -41.81
CA SER A 460 -31.81 -74.28 -43.09
C SER A 460 -30.33 -73.94 -42.89
N ASN A 461 -29.44 -74.72 -43.52
CA ASN A 461 -27.98 -74.59 -43.42
C ASN A 461 -27.42 -74.64 -41.97
N SER A 462 -28.18 -75.18 -41.01
CA SER A 462 -27.79 -75.20 -39.59
C SER A 462 -26.85 -76.37 -39.23
N THR A 463 -25.99 -76.16 -38.23
CA THR A 463 -24.97 -77.15 -37.82
C THR A 463 -25.00 -77.40 -36.31
N ALA A 464 -25.33 -78.63 -35.89
CA ALA A 464 -25.41 -79.08 -34.50
C ALA A 464 -24.37 -80.19 -34.21
N ASN A 465 -23.18 -79.82 -33.74
CA ASN A 465 -22.05 -80.76 -33.58
C ASN A 465 -21.73 -81.13 -32.12
N GLY A 466 -22.25 -80.39 -31.14
CA GLY A 466 -22.11 -80.72 -29.72
C GLY A 466 -23.11 -81.79 -29.26
N THR A 467 -22.78 -82.54 -28.21
CA THR A 467 -23.74 -83.45 -27.55
C THR A 467 -24.94 -82.67 -27.02
N ASN A 468 -26.17 -83.10 -27.34
CA ASN A 468 -27.43 -82.40 -27.03
C ASN A 468 -27.50 -80.95 -27.58
N ALA A 469 -26.66 -80.59 -28.56
CA ALA A 469 -26.68 -79.25 -29.15
C ALA A 469 -27.87 -79.06 -30.10
N THR A 470 -28.53 -77.91 -30.07
CA THR A 470 -29.68 -77.58 -30.92
C THR A 470 -29.39 -76.36 -31.79
N ALA A 471 -29.39 -76.52 -33.11
CA ALA A 471 -29.28 -75.44 -34.08
C ALA A 471 -30.61 -75.33 -34.84
N SER A 472 -31.40 -74.29 -34.58
CA SER A 472 -32.78 -74.14 -35.08
C SER A 472 -33.03 -72.87 -35.90
N GLY A 473 -32.16 -71.87 -35.78
CA GLY A 473 -32.16 -70.73 -36.71
C GLY A 473 -31.55 -71.09 -38.07
N GLU A 474 -31.95 -70.38 -39.12
CA GLU A 474 -31.28 -70.48 -40.42
C GLU A 474 -29.81 -70.02 -40.30
N ASN A 475 -28.88 -70.71 -40.99
CA ASN A 475 -27.42 -70.53 -40.87
C ASN A 475 -26.82 -70.71 -39.45
N SER A 476 -27.60 -71.20 -38.47
CA SER A 476 -27.15 -71.27 -37.07
C SER A 476 -26.15 -72.40 -36.78
N THR A 477 -25.24 -72.20 -35.84
CA THR A 477 -24.20 -73.17 -35.47
C THR A 477 -24.18 -73.41 -33.95
N ALA A 478 -24.53 -74.63 -33.51
CA ALA A 478 -24.46 -75.08 -32.12
C ALA A 478 -23.39 -76.19 -31.96
N SER A 479 -22.27 -75.89 -31.31
CA SER A 479 -21.12 -76.83 -31.19
C SER A 479 -20.71 -77.18 -29.76
N GLY A 480 -21.16 -76.42 -28.76
CA GLY A 480 -20.96 -76.79 -27.34
C GLY A 480 -21.91 -77.89 -26.89
N THR A 481 -21.55 -78.65 -25.85
CA THR A 481 -22.48 -79.58 -25.20
C THR A 481 -23.69 -78.79 -24.68
N ASN A 482 -24.90 -79.24 -25.00
CA ASN A 482 -26.17 -78.58 -24.64
C ASN A 482 -26.30 -77.12 -25.15
N ALA A 483 -25.52 -76.72 -26.15
CA ALA A 483 -25.60 -75.38 -26.74
C ALA A 483 -26.85 -75.21 -27.62
N SER A 484 -27.46 -74.02 -27.61
CA SER A 484 -28.67 -73.70 -28.37
C SER A 484 -28.47 -72.47 -29.25
N ALA A 485 -28.43 -72.64 -30.57
CA ALA A 485 -28.39 -71.56 -31.56
C ALA A 485 -29.76 -71.47 -32.25
N ALA A 486 -30.57 -70.47 -31.89
CA ALA A 486 -31.97 -70.33 -32.29
C ALA A 486 -32.26 -69.10 -33.17
N GLY A 487 -31.41 -68.08 -33.14
CA GLY A 487 -31.53 -66.92 -34.02
C GLY A 487 -30.98 -67.19 -35.43
N GLU A 488 -31.40 -66.41 -36.42
CA GLU A 488 -30.80 -66.44 -37.77
C GLU A 488 -29.30 -66.10 -37.67
N ASN A 489 -28.44 -66.85 -38.37
CA ASN A 489 -26.98 -66.72 -38.35
C ASN A 489 -26.33 -66.75 -36.93
N SER A 490 -27.04 -67.31 -35.93
CA SER A 490 -26.57 -67.36 -34.54
C SER A 490 -25.52 -68.46 -34.30
N THR A 491 -24.59 -68.22 -33.37
CA THR A 491 -23.48 -69.13 -33.06
C THR A 491 -23.40 -69.42 -31.56
N ALA A 492 -23.57 -70.67 -31.14
CA ALA A 492 -23.48 -71.13 -29.76
C ALA A 492 -22.40 -72.22 -29.60
N THR A 493 -21.23 -71.88 -29.06
CA THR A 493 -20.08 -72.81 -28.97
C THR A 493 -19.67 -73.18 -27.55
N GLY A 494 -20.09 -72.41 -26.53
CA GLY A 494 -19.86 -72.75 -25.14
C GLY A 494 -20.78 -73.89 -24.66
N THR A 495 -20.36 -74.65 -23.65
CA THR A 495 -21.27 -75.62 -23.01
C THR A 495 -22.44 -74.89 -22.35
N ASP A 496 -23.67 -75.38 -22.55
CA ASP A 496 -24.91 -74.75 -22.06
C ASP A 496 -25.15 -73.31 -22.57
N SER A 497 -24.46 -72.90 -23.65
CA SER A 497 -24.60 -71.54 -24.21
C SER A 497 -25.86 -71.39 -25.07
N ALA A 498 -26.47 -70.20 -25.06
CA ALA A 498 -27.70 -69.90 -25.78
C ALA A 498 -27.55 -68.63 -26.65
N ALA A 499 -27.62 -68.77 -27.97
CA ALA A 499 -27.60 -67.68 -28.94
C ALA A 499 -28.98 -67.60 -29.63
N SER A 500 -29.86 -66.70 -29.17
CA SER A 500 -31.26 -66.61 -29.64
C SER A 500 -31.58 -65.36 -30.46
N GLY A 501 -30.74 -64.33 -30.41
CA GLY A 501 -30.86 -63.15 -31.28
C GLY A 501 -30.33 -63.43 -32.69
N SER A 502 -30.80 -62.68 -33.68
CA SER A 502 -30.28 -62.73 -35.04
C SER A 502 -28.84 -62.22 -35.06
N ASN A 503 -27.94 -62.92 -35.75
CA ASN A 503 -26.49 -62.70 -35.76
C ASN A 503 -25.82 -62.73 -34.37
N SER A 504 -26.46 -63.34 -33.35
CA SER A 504 -25.92 -63.39 -31.98
C SER A 504 -24.85 -64.48 -31.79
N THR A 505 -23.91 -64.26 -30.88
CA THR A 505 -22.78 -65.17 -30.61
C THR A 505 -22.63 -65.47 -29.11
N ALA A 506 -22.84 -66.73 -28.71
CA ALA A 506 -22.70 -67.22 -27.33
C ALA A 506 -21.56 -68.25 -27.24
N ASN A 507 -20.36 -67.82 -26.86
CA ASN A 507 -19.16 -68.66 -26.86
C ASN A 507 -18.66 -69.06 -25.45
N GLY A 508 -19.11 -68.37 -24.40
CA GLY A 508 -18.79 -68.74 -23.02
C GLY A 508 -19.65 -69.89 -22.49
N THR A 509 -19.16 -70.64 -21.50
CA THR A 509 -19.99 -71.63 -20.78
C THR A 509 -21.17 -70.94 -20.10
N ASN A 510 -22.38 -71.45 -20.33
CA ASN A 510 -23.64 -70.88 -19.84
C ASN A 510 -23.84 -69.40 -20.25
N ALA A 511 -23.21 -68.95 -21.34
CA ALA A 511 -23.37 -67.61 -21.87
C ALA A 511 -24.69 -67.48 -22.66
N THR A 512 -25.38 -66.35 -22.53
CA THR A 512 -26.64 -66.05 -23.22
C THR A 512 -26.50 -64.81 -24.09
N ALA A 513 -26.61 -64.95 -25.41
CA ALA A 513 -26.66 -63.86 -26.38
C ALA A 513 -28.07 -63.83 -27.01
N SER A 514 -28.94 -62.95 -26.51
CA SER A 514 -30.38 -62.93 -26.87
C SER A 514 -30.83 -61.68 -27.61
N GLY A 515 -30.06 -60.59 -27.58
CA GLY A 515 -30.29 -59.43 -28.44
C GLY A 515 -29.76 -59.66 -29.86
N ASP A 516 -30.33 -58.98 -30.84
CA ASP A 516 -29.82 -59.01 -32.21
C ASP A 516 -28.41 -58.40 -32.27
N ASN A 517 -27.52 -59.01 -33.06
CA ASN A 517 -26.08 -58.72 -33.14
C ASN A 517 -25.30 -58.80 -31.80
N SER A 518 -25.87 -59.41 -30.75
CA SER A 518 -25.24 -59.47 -29.42
C SER A 518 -24.13 -60.52 -29.31
N THR A 519 -23.13 -60.28 -28.46
CA THR A 519 -22.00 -61.19 -28.22
C THR A 519 -21.81 -61.47 -26.73
N ALA A 520 -21.99 -62.72 -26.31
CA ALA A 520 -21.74 -63.21 -24.96
C ALA A 520 -20.59 -64.24 -24.95
N SER A 521 -19.41 -63.87 -24.46
CA SER A 521 -18.19 -64.72 -24.52
C SER A 521 -17.58 -65.09 -23.16
N GLY A 522 -17.96 -64.43 -22.07
CA GLY A 522 -17.56 -64.83 -20.72
C GLY A 522 -18.41 -66.00 -20.19
N THR A 523 -17.89 -66.76 -19.23
CA THR A 523 -18.71 -67.74 -18.48
C THR A 523 -19.87 -67.02 -17.78
N ASN A 524 -21.10 -67.53 -17.88
CA ASN A 524 -22.33 -66.88 -17.41
C ASN A 524 -22.61 -65.49 -18.00
N ALA A 525 -21.90 -65.05 -19.05
CA ALA A 525 -22.11 -63.71 -19.61
C ALA A 525 -23.49 -63.60 -20.29
N SER A 526 -24.16 -62.47 -20.11
CA SER A 526 -25.52 -62.22 -20.62
C SER A 526 -25.55 -60.96 -21.48
N ALA A 527 -25.68 -61.10 -22.80
CA ALA A 527 -25.83 -60.01 -23.76
C ALA A 527 -27.28 -60.03 -24.29
N THR A 528 -28.13 -59.13 -23.79
CA THR A 528 -29.58 -59.14 -24.09
C THR A 528 -30.06 -57.91 -24.85
N GLY A 529 -29.27 -56.83 -24.88
CA GLY A 529 -29.58 -55.64 -25.69
C GLY A 529 -29.18 -55.82 -27.16
N GLU A 530 -29.81 -55.06 -28.07
CA GLU A 530 -29.37 -54.98 -29.47
C GLU A 530 -27.91 -54.48 -29.53
N ASN A 531 -27.07 -55.13 -30.34
CA ASN A 531 -25.63 -54.86 -30.46
C ASN A 531 -24.83 -54.88 -29.13
N SER A 532 -25.35 -55.55 -28.10
CA SER A 532 -24.70 -55.61 -26.78
C SER A 532 -23.54 -56.61 -26.73
N THR A 533 -22.52 -56.32 -25.92
CA THR A 533 -21.31 -57.14 -25.78
C THR A 533 -21.01 -57.45 -24.32
N ALA A 534 -21.07 -58.72 -23.93
CA ALA A 534 -20.75 -59.22 -22.58
C ALA A 534 -19.58 -60.22 -22.64
N THR A 535 -18.38 -59.82 -22.20
CA THR A 535 -17.16 -60.67 -22.28
C THR A 535 -16.55 -61.03 -20.93
N GLY A 536 -16.89 -60.32 -19.86
CA GLY A 536 -16.48 -60.67 -18.50
C GLY A 536 -17.24 -61.90 -17.99
N THR A 537 -16.65 -62.66 -17.06
CA THR A 537 -17.36 -63.71 -16.34
C THR A 537 -18.49 -63.11 -15.50
N ASP A 538 -19.68 -63.68 -15.55
CA ASP A 538 -20.90 -63.18 -14.89
C ASP A 538 -21.30 -61.74 -15.32
N SER A 539 -20.78 -61.23 -16.44
CA SER A 539 -21.09 -59.87 -16.92
C SER A 539 -22.44 -59.80 -17.64
N THR A 540 -23.15 -58.67 -17.51
CA THR A 540 -24.48 -58.45 -18.10
C THR A 540 -24.49 -57.16 -18.93
N ALA A 541 -24.70 -57.27 -20.24
CA ALA A 541 -24.91 -56.17 -21.18
C ALA A 541 -26.35 -56.20 -21.69
N SER A 542 -27.24 -55.40 -21.09
CA SER A 542 -28.69 -55.44 -21.34
C SER A 542 -29.24 -54.19 -22.01
N GLY A 543 -28.50 -53.07 -22.00
CA GLY A 543 -28.83 -51.90 -22.80
C GLY A 543 -28.45 -52.08 -24.28
N SER A 544 -29.09 -51.32 -25.16
CA SER A 544 -28.76 -51.28 -26.59
C SER A 544 -27.36 -50.67 -26.79
N ASN A 545 -26.53 -51.26 -27.64
CA ASN A 545 -25.13 -50.88 -27.85
C ASN A 545 -24.26 -50.90 -26.57
N SER A 546 -24.69 -51.61 -25.51
CA SER A 546 -23.98 -51.65 -24.22
C SER A 546 -22.81 -52.64 -24.20
N THR A 547 -21.79 -52.37 -23.38
CA THR A 547 -20.57 -53.20 -23.27
C THR A 547 -20.22 -53.52 -21.81
N ALA A 548 -20.30 -54.80 -21.44
CA ALA A 548 -19.96 -55.33 -20.11
C ALA A 548 -18.75 -56.28 -20.19
N ASN A 549 -17.55 -55.76 -19.95
CA ASN A 549 -16.29 -56.50 -20.12
C ASN A 549 -15.59 -56.87 -18.81
N GLY A 550 -15.99 -56.28 -17.69
CA GLY A 550 -15.46 -56.64 -16.36
C GLY A 550 -16.15 -57.85 -15.76
N THR A 551 -15.46 -58.61 -14.91
CA THR A 551 -16.06 -59.68 -14.09
C THR A 551 -17.21 -59.12 -13.24
N ASN A 552 -18.38 -59.75 -13.32
CA ASN A 552 -19.62 -59.33 -12.64
C ASN A 552 -20.01 -57.85 -12.92
N SER A 553 -19.61 -57.31 -14.09
CA SER A 553 -19.98 -55.95 -14.50
C SER A 553 -21.37 -55.91 -15.14
N THR A 554 -22.09 -54.81 -15.00
CA THR A 554 -23.45 -54.60 -15.52
C THR A 554 -23.52 -53.33 -16.35
N ALA A 555 -23.76 -53.46 -17.65
CA ALA A 555 -24.05 -52.36 -18.58
C ALA A 555 -25.53 -52.43 -18.99
N SER A 556 -26.39 -51.67 -18.31
CA SER A 556 -27.86 -51.70 -18.49
C SER A 556 -28.42 -50.45 -19.17
N GLY A 557 -27.67 -49.35 -19.24
CA GLY A 557 -28.09 -48.16 -19.99
C GLY A 557 -27.82 -48.34 -21.49
N ASP A 558 -28.61 -47.69 -22.33
CA ASP A 558 -28.29 -47.61 -23.76
C ASP A 558 -26.95 -46.88 -23.96
N ASN A 559 -26.12 -47.38 -24.86
CA ASN A 559 -24.73 -46.97 -25.11
C ASN A 559 -23.79 -47.01 -23.87
N SER A 560 -24.16 -47.72 -22.79
CA SER A 560 -23.37 -47.75 -21.56
C SER A 560 -22.17 -48.71 -21.61
N THR A 561 -21.11 -48.40 -20.86
CA THR A 561 -19.88 -49.22 -20.79
C THR A 561 -19.49 -49.54 -19.35
N ALA A 562 -19.49 -50.81 -18.98
CA ALA A 562 -19.07 -51.33 -17.68
C ALA A 562 -17.85 -52.26 -17.84
N SER A 563 -16.65 -51.76 -17.55
CA SER A 563 -15.38 -52.49 -17.79
C SER A 563 -14.60 -52.88 -16.53
N GLY A 564 -14.90 -52.27 -15.37
CA GLY A 564 -14.31 -52.67 -14.10
C GLY A 564 -14.95 -53.93 -13.51
N THR A 565 -14.24 -54.64 -12.63
CA THR A 565 -14.86 -55.72 -11.83
C THR A 565 -15.97 -55.13 -10.96
N ASN A 566 -17.15 -55.76 -10.91
CA ASN A 566 -18.37 -55.23 -10.26
C ASN A 566 -18.85 -53.84 -10.77
N ALA A 567 -18.31 -53.31 -11.87
CA ALA A 567 -18.69 -51.99 -12.37
C ALA A 567 -20.14 -51.98 -12.88
N SER A 568 -20.89 -50.92 -12.59
CA SER A 568 -22.31 -50.78 -12.94
C SER A 568 -22.52 -49.49 -13.75
N ALA A 569 -22.84 -49.62 -15.03
CA ALA A 569 -23.20 -48.53 -15.93
C ALA A 569 -24.69 -48.66 -16.30
N THR A 570 -25.54 -47.86 -15.67
CA THR A 570 -27.02 -48.00 -15.72
C THR A 570 -27.73 -46.80 -16.33
N GLY A 571 -27.08 -45.62 -16.37
CA GLY A 571 -27.61 -44.45 -17.08
C GLY A 571 -27.35 -44.52 -18.60
N GLU A 572 -28.12 -43.78 -19.38
CA GLU A 572 -27.88 -43.62 -20.83
C GLU A 572 -26.49 -43.01 -21.07
N ASN A 573 -25.73 -43.56 -22.02
CA ASN A 573 -24.35 -43.15 -22.33
C ASN A 573 -23.37 -43.16 -21.12
N SER A 574 -23.69 -43.90 -20.05
CA SER A 574 -22.88 -43.93 -18.82
C SER A 574 -21.65 -44.83 -18.94
N THR A 575 -20.56 -44.47 -18.25
CA THR A 575 -19.28 -45.17 -18.30
C THR A 575 -18.76 -45.49 -16.89
N ALA A 576 -18.65 -46.78 -16.56
CA ALA A 576 -18.12 -47.29 -15.29
C ALA A 576 -16.89 -48.18 -15.54
N THR A 577 -15.69 -47.72 -15.17
CA THR A 577 -14.42 -48.43 -15.46
C THR A 577 -13.62 -48.83 -14.22
N GLY A 578 -13.86 -48.19 -13.08
CA GLY A 578 -13.23 -48.56 -11.81
C GLY A 578 -13.82 -49.85 -11.23
N THR A 579 -13.06 -50.55 -10.39
CA THR A 579 -13.61 -51.70 -9.62
C THR A 579 -14.70 -51.19 -8.67
N ASP A 580 -15.84 -51.87 -8.63
CA ASP A 580 -17.01 -51.48 -7.82
C ASP A 580 -17.55 -50.05 -8.13
N SER A 581 -17.23 -49.50 -9.30
CA SER A 581 -17.70 -48.16 -9.70
C SER A 581 -19.13 -48.17 -10.24
N ALA A 582 -19.90 -47.10 -9.97
CA ALA A 582 -21.31 -46.99 -10.33
C ALA A 582 -21.60 -45.69 -11.09
N ALA A 583 -21.88 -45.79 -12.39
CA ALA A 583 -22.36 -44.70 -13.25
C ALA A 583 -23.86 -44.90 -13.54
N SER A 584 -24.71 -44.03 -13.01
CA SER A 584 -26.18 -44.19 -13.01
C SER A 584 -26.96 -42.99 -13.51
N GLY A 585 -26.36 -41.79 -13.51
CA GLY A 585 -26.92 -40.64 -14.23
C GLY A 585 -26.70 -40.76 -15.74
N SER A 586 -27.51 -40.09 -16.54
CA SER A 586 -27.30 -40.01 -17.99
C SER A 586 -26.03 -39.22 -18.29
N ASN A 587 -25.23 -39.70 -19.26
CA ASN A 587 -23.89 -39.19 -19.60
C ASN A 587 -22.90 -39.19 -18.41
N SER A 588 -23.14 -39.96 -17.35
CA SER A 588 -22.27 -40.00 -16.15
C SER A 588 -21.04 -40.89 -16.33
N THR A 589 -19.95 -40.56 -15.63
CA THR A 589 -18.65 -41.24 -15.74
C THR A 589 -18.06 -41.58 -14.36
N ALA A 590 -17.88 -42.86 -14.04
CA ALA A 590 -17.32 -43.36 -12.79
C ALA A 590 -16.06 -44.22 -13.06
N ASN A 591 -14.87 -43.62 -12.92
CA ASN A 591 -13.60 -44.29 -13.25
C ASN A 591 -12.78 -44.72 -12.02
N GLY A 592 -13.03 -44.13 -10.85
CA GLY A 592 -12.32 -44.50 -9.63
C GLY A 592 -12.85 -45.80 -9.02
N THR A 593 -12.00 -46.55 -8.32
CA THR A 593 -12.44 -47.68 -7.49
C THR A 593 -13.48 -47.22 -6.48
N ASN A 594 -14.63 -47.91 -6.41
CA ASN A 594 -15.77 -47.58 -5.55
C ASN A 594 -16.28 -46.13 -5.73
N SER A 595 -16.07 -45.53 -6.92
CA SER A 595 -16.60 -44.21 -7.25
C SER A 595 -18.05 -44.28 -7.73
N THR A 596 -18.84 -43.24 -7.43
CA THR A 596 -20.27 -43.16 -7.79
C THR A 596 -20.54 -41.86 -8.56
N ALA A 597 -20.99 -41.97 -9.81
CA ALA A 597 -21.49 -40.88 -10.62
C ALA A 597 -22.99 -41.10 -10.87
N SER A 598 -23.85 -40.32 -10.22
CA SER A 598 -25.32 -40.54 -10.21
C SER A 598 -26.15 -39.32 -10.60
N GLY A 599 -25.56 -38.13 -10.63
CA GLY A 599 -26.16 -36.98 -11.29
C GLY A 599 -25.99 -37.06 -12.81
N ASP A 600 -26.90 -36.45 -13.57
CA ASP A 600 -26.74 -36.33 -15.01
C ASP A 600 -25.50 -35.50 -15.36
N ASN A 601 -24.76 -35.91 -16.39
CA ASN A 601 -23.45 -35.38 -16.79
C ASN A 601 -22.38 -35.37 -15.67
N SER A 602 -22.55 -36.12 -14.58
CA SER A 602 -21.61 -36.14 -13.45
C SER A 602 -20.35 -36.99 -13.70
N THR A 603 -19.24 -36.60 -13.08
CA THR A 603 -17.93 -37.27 -13.24
C THR A 603 -17.30 -37.59 -11.88
N ALA A 604 -17.09 -38.88 -11.59
CA ALA A 604 -16.45 -39.39 -10.38
C ALA A 604 -15.16 -40.18 -10.72
N ASN A 605 -14.00 -39.53 -10.63
CA ASN A 605 -12.72 -40.11 -11.05
C ASN A 605 -11.81 -40.60 -9.91
N GLY A 606 -11.98 -40.07 -8.69
CA GLY A 606 -11.19 -40.49 -7.54
C GLY A 606 -11.68 -41.79 -6.91
N THR A 607 -10.80 -42.53 -6.21
CA THR A 607 -11.21 -43.65 -5.35
C THR A 607 -12.22 -43.15 -4.31
N ASN A 608 -13.34 -43.86 -4.11
CA ASN A 608 -14.47 -43.43 -3.27
C ASN A 608 -15.11 -42.08 -3.65
N ALA A 609 -14.80 -41.49 -4.81
CA ALA A 609 -15.37 -40.19 -5.19
C ALA A 609 -16.87 -40.31 -5.51
N SER A 610 -17.65 -39.34 -5.06
CA SER A 610 -19.11 -39.30 -5.21
C SER A 610 -19.55 -38.03 -5.92
N ALA A 611 -20.01 -38.15 -7.16
CA ALA A 611 -20.60 -37.09 -7.96
C ALA A 611 -22.12 -37.35 -8.09
N THR A 612 -22.92 -36.62 -7.34
CA THR A 612 -24.37 -36.87 -7.14
C THR A 612 -25.26 -35.72 -7.63
N GLY A 613 -24.72 -34.51 -7.77
CA GLY A 613 -25.43 -33.38 -8.38
C GLY A 613 -25.37 -33.39 -9.90
N GLU A 614 -26.32 -32.71 -10.56
CA GLU A 614 -26.29 -32.49 -12.01
C GLU A 614 -25.00 -31.74 -12.40
N ASN A 615 -24.32 -32.15 -13.46
CA ASN A 615 -23.04 -31.60 -13.93
C ASN A 615 -21.92 -31.55 -12.86
N SER A 616 -22.02 -32.36 -11.79
CA SER A 616 -21.06 -32.35 -10.68
C SER A 616 -19.78 -33.12 -10.99
N THR A 617 -18.64 -32.68 -10.45
CA THR A 617 -17.31 -33.26 -10.71
C THR A 617 -16.59 -33.56 -9.40
N ALA A 618 -16.33 -34.85 -9.12
CA ALA A 618 -15.60 -35.34 -7.96
C ALA A 618 -14.33 -36.09 -8.41
N THR A 619 -13.15 -35.52 -8.20
CA THR A 619 -11.87 -36.10 -8.69
C THR A 619 -10.87 -36.47 -7.59
N GLY A 620 -10.99 -35.90 -6.39
CA GLY A 620 -10.17 -36.27 -5.25
C GLY A 620 -10.56 -37.63 -4.68
N THR A 621 -9.64 -38.31 -3.98
CA THR A 621 -9.99 -39.52 -3.21
C THR A 621 -10.98 -39.15 -2.10
N ASP A 622 -12.03 -39.92 -1.91
CA ASP A 622 -13.10 -39.67 -0.93
C ASP A 622 -13.82 -38.31 -1.13
N SER A 623 -13.67 -37.67 -2.31
CA SER A 623 -14.31 -36.37 -2.60
C SER A 623 -15.81 -36.51 -2.89
N THR A 624 -16.61 -35.54 -2.46
CA THR A 624 -18.07 -35.54 -2.65
C THR A 624 -18.54 -34.24 -3.31
N ALA A 625 -19.02 -34.31 -4.55
CA ALA A 625 -19.70 -33.23 -5.26
C ALA A 625 -21.20 -33.56 -5.34
N SER A 626 -22.04 -32.75 -4.70
CA SER A 626 -23.47 -33.05 -4.48
C SER A 626 -24.43 -31.90 -4.78
N GLY A 627 -23.97 -30.66 -4.84
CA GLY A 627 -24.74 -29.57 -5.44
C GLY A 627 -24.71 -29.66 -6.97
N SER A 628 -25.69 -29.08 -7.65
CA SER A 628 -25.65 -28.96 -9.12
C SER A 628 -24.54 -28.01 -9.55
N ASN A 629 -23.82 -28.36 -10.63
CA ASN A 629 -22.61 -27.70 -11.10
C ASN A 629 -21.47 -27.61 -10.05
N SER A 630 -21.48 -28.47 -9.02
CA SER A 630 -20.45 -28.45 -7.96
C SER A 630 -19.18 -29.21 -8.34
N THR A 631 -18.04 -28.80 -7.78
CA THR A 631 -16.71 -29.37 -8.08
C THR A 631 -15.94 -29.68 -6.80
N ALA A 632 -15.56 -30.94 -6.59
CA ALA A 632 -14.79 -31.43 -5.44
C ALA A 632 -13.50 -32.14 -5.91
N ASN A 633 -12.35 -31.47 -5.84
CA ASN A 633 -11.08 -31.98 -6.36
C ASN A 633 -10.07 -32.36 -5.27
N GLY A 634 -10.22 -31.85 -4.05
CA GLY A 634 -9.33 -32.21 -2.93
C GLY A 634 -9.65 -33.58 -2.35
N THR A 635 -8.65 -34.27 -1.77
CA THR A 635 -8.90 -35.48 -0.98
C THR A 635 -9.85 -35.18 0.18
N ASN A 636 -10.90 -35.98 0.35
CA ASN A 636 -11.97 -35.80 1.35
C ASN A 636 -12.63 -34.39 1.29
N SER A 637 -12.61 -33.74 0.13
CA SER A 637 -13.30 -32.46 -0.09
C SER A 637 -14.80 -32.66 -0.33
N THR A 638 -15.61 -31.70 0.10
CA THR A 638 -17.08 -31.73 -0.07
C THR A 638 -17.56 -30.43 -0.70
N ALA A 639 -18.17 -30.53 -1.88
CA ALA A 639 -18.86 -29.43 -2.57
C ALA A 639 -20.36 -29.76 -2.61
N SER A 640 -21.14 -29.19 -1.68
CA SER A 640 -22.57 -29.53 -1.50
C SER A 640 -23.53 -28.37 -1.76
N GLY A 641 -23.03 -27.15 -1.93
CA GLY A 641 -23.82 -26.05 -2.48
C GLY A 641 -23.87 -26.08 -4.01
N ASP A 642 -24.94 -25.59 -4.61
CA ASP A 642 -25.02 -25.40 -6.06
C ASP A 642 -23.93 -24.41 -6.53
N ASN A 643 -23.31 -24.68 -7.67
CA ASN A 643 -22.15 -23.96 -8.20
C ASN A 643 -20.95 -23.84 -7.23
N SER A 644 -20.84 -24.69 -6.21
CA SER A 644 -19.77 -24.63 -5.21
C SER A 644 -18.48 -25.34 -5.66
N THR A 645 -17.33 -24.89 -5.17
CA THR A 645 -16.00 -25.44 -5.51
C THR A 645 -15.18 -25.74 -4.26
N ALA A 646 -14.84 -27.01 -4.04
CA ALA A 646 -14.00 -27.51 -2.95
C ALA A 646 -12.71 -28.14 -3.50
N ASN A 647 -11.60 -27.39 -3.48
CA ASN A 647 -10.32 -27.82 -4.08
C ASN A 647 -9.25 -28.25 -3.06
N GLY A 648 -9.35 -27.81 -1.80
CA GLY A 648 -8.39 -28.19 -0.77
C GLY A 648 -8.69 -29.56 -0.16
N THR A 649 -7.66 -30.25 0.38
CA THR A 649 -7.87 -31.43 1.23
C THR A 649 -8.80 -31.09 2.39
N ASN A 650 -9.80 -31.92 2.68
CA ASN A 650 -10.85 -31.66 3.69
C ASN A 650 -11.66 -30.36 3.49
N ALA A 651 -11.56 -29.68 2.33
CA ALA A 651 -12.29 -28.42 2.11
C ALA A 651 -13.80 -28.65 1.95
N SER A 652 -14.62 -27.78 2.55
CA SER A 652 -16.08 -27.87 2.56
C SER A 652 -16.71 -26.61 1.96
N ALA A 653 -17.22 -26.71 0.73
CA ALA A 653 -17.96 -25.66 0.04
C ALA A 653 -19.46 -25.99 0.07
N ALA A 654 -20.16 -25.54 1.10
CA ALA A 654 -21.55 -25.91 1.40
C ALA A 654 -22.58 -24.81 1.07
N GLY A 655 -22.14 -23.58 0.85
CA GLY A 655 -23.02 -22.49 0.40
C GLY A 655 -23.22 -22.50 -1.11
N GLU A 656 -24.37 -22.01 -1.58
CA GLU A 656 -24.58 -21.68 -3.01
C GLU A 656 -23.46 -20.75 -3.52
N ASN A 657 -22.87 -21.04 -4.66
CA ASN A 657 -21.77 -20.28 -5.27
C ASN A 657 -20.57 -20.06 -4.30
N SER A 658 -20.33 -20.99 -3.38
CA SER A 658 -19.23 -20.90 -2.41
C SER A 658 -17.93 -21.54 -2.92
N THR A 659 -16.79 -21.04 -2.45
CA THR A 659 -15.45 -21.51 -2.86
C THR A 659 -14.58 -21.81 -1.64
N ALA A 660 -14.12 -23.06 -1.49
CA ALA A 660 -13.23 -23.52 -0.43
C ALA A 660 -11.96 -24.13 -1.04
N THR A 661 -10.81 -23.45 -0.95
CA THR A 661 -9.56 -23.90 -1.61
C THR A 661 -8.41 -24.18 -0.65
N GLY A 662 -8.47 -23.71 0.60
CA GLY A 662 -7.48 -24.05 1.61
C GLY A 662 -7.67 -25.47 2.16
N THR A 663 -6.63 -26.09 2.71
CA THR A 663 -6.79 -27.34 3.47
C THR A 663 -7.70 -27.09 4.68
N ASP A 664 -8.66 -27.97 4.93
CA ASP A 664 -9.61 -27.87 6.04
C ASP A 664 -10.44 -26.56 6.02
N SER A 665 -10.51 -25.88 4.87
CA SER A 665 -11.27 -24.64 4.71
C SER A 665 -12.78 -24.89 4.59
N THR A 666 -13.60 -24.00 5.13
CA THR A 666 -15.06 -24.11 5.15
C THR A 666 -15.70 -22.84 4.60
N ALA A 667 -16.35 -22.94 3.44
CA ALA A 667 -17.16 -21.89 2.82
C ALA A 667 -18.64 -22.32 2.87
N SER A 668 -19.36 -21.89 3.90
CA SER A 668 -20.74 -22.34 4.18
C SER A 668 -21.82 -21.28 3.98
N GLY A 669 -21.46 -20.01 3.81
CA GLY A 669 -22.39 -18.96 3.40
C GLY A 669 -22.58 -18.93 1.88
N ASN A 670 -23.76 -18.54 1.38
CA ASN A 670 -23.95 -18.34 -0.06
C ASN A 670 -23.01 -17.21 -0.55
N ASN A 671 -22.35 -17.39 -1.69
CA ASN A 671 -21.29 -16.52 -2.23
C ASN A 671 -20.08 -16.33 -1.30
N SER A 672 -19.82 -17.27 -0.37
CA SER A 672 -18.65 -17.19 0.53
C SER A 672 -17.37 -17.75 -0.09
N THR A 673 -16.21 -17.27 0.36
CA THR A 673 -14.88 -17.70 -0.12
C THR A 673 -13.95 -18.00 1.05
N ALA A 674 -13.43 -19.22 1.15
CA ALA A 674 -12.52 -19.71 2.19
C ALA A 674 -11.23 -20.27 1.56
N ASN A 675 -10.20 -19.44 1.45
CA ASN A 675 -8.98 -19.78 0.70
C ASN A 675 -7.76 -20.07 1.59
N GLY A 676 -7.81 -19.70 2.88
CA GLY A 676 -6.74 -20.02 3.84
C GLY A 676 -6.89 -21.43 4.42
N ALA A 677 -5.80 -22.05 4.85
CA ALA A 677 -5.88 -23.30 5.61
C ALA A 677 -6.67 -23.09 6.92
N ASN A 678 -7.54 -24.02 7.32
CA ASN A 678 -8.52 -23.88 8.40
C ASN A 678 -9.42 -22.63 8.34
N SER A 679 -9.51 -21.92 7.20
CA SER A 679 -10.31 -20.69 7.12
C SER A 679 -11.82 -20.99 7.08
N ASN A 680 -12.63 -20.15 7.71
CA ASN A 680 -14.07 -20.32 7.86
C ASN A 680 -14.80 -19.07 7.35
N ALA A 681 -15.45 -19.18 6.20
CA ALA A 681 -16.34 -18.18 5.63
C ALA A 681 -17.80 -18.68 5.73
N SER A 682 -18.46 -18.38 6.84
CA SER A 682 -19.83 -18.86 7.15
C SER A 682 -20.92 -17.79 6.97
N GLY A 683 -20.54 -16.52 6.91
CA GLY A 683 -21.48 -15.45 6.52
C GLY A 683 -21.79 -15.48 5.02
N ALA A 684 -23.01 -15.11 4.63
CA ALA A 684 -23.35 -14.91 3.22
C ALA A 684 -22.49 -13.77 2.64
N GLY A 685 -21.81 -14.01 1.52
CA GLY A 685 -20.83 -13.09 0.92
C GLY A 685 -19.55 -12.90 1.73
N ALA A 686 -19.28 -13.73 2.75
CA ALA A 686 -18.09 -13.59 3.59
C ALA A 686 -16.82 -14.11 2.89
N THR A 687 -15.68 -13.47 3.17
CA THR A 687 -14.37 -13.79 2.59
C THR A 687 -13.33 -14.04 3.68
N ALA A 688 -12.85 -15.28 3.78
CA ALA A 688 -11.78 -15.70 4.69
C ALA A 688 -10.57 -16.19 3.89
N THR A 689 -9.44 -15.48 3.93
CA THR A 689 -8.24 -15.85 3.14
C THR A 689 -6.98 -16.07 3.97
N GLY A 690 -6.98 -15.66 5.24
CA GLY A 690 -5.90 -15.96 6.18
C GLY A 690 -5.98 -17.39 6.70
N GLU A 691 -4.84 -17.96 7.09
CA GLU A 691 -4.79 -19.20 7.86
C GLU A 691 -5.58 -19.04 9.17
N ASN A 692 -6.45 -20.00 9.50
CA ASN A 692 -7.38 -19.97 10.64
C ASN A 692 -8.31 -18.72 10.67
N ALA A 693 -8.45 -17.97 9.57
CA ALA A 693 -9.27 -16.76 9.54
C ALA A 693 -10.77 -17.09 9.54
N ALA A 694 -11.56 -16.36 10.32
CA ALA A 694 -12.99 -16.59 10.52
C ALA A 694 -13.81 -15.36 10.09
N ALA A 695 -14.43 -15.43 8.92
CA ALA A 695 -15.40 -14.46 8.41
C ALA A 695 -16.83 -15.02 8.61
N THR A 696 -17.43 -14.70 9.76
CA THR A 696 -18.71 -15.26 10.23
C THR A 696 -19.90 -14.31 10.04
N GLY A 697 -19.65 -13.00 9.99
CA GLY A 697 -20.68 -12.00 9.67
C GLY A 697 -21.04 -11.97 8.17
N ALA A 698 -22.27 -11.61 7.83
CA ALA A 698 -22.68 -11.42 6.44
C ALA A 698 -21.85 -10.31 5.77
N GLY A 699 -21.24 -10.58 4.63
CA GLY A 699 -20.31 -9.67 3.94
C GLY A 699 -19.01 -9.38 4.71
N ALA A 700 -18.69 -10.14 5.76
CA ALA A 700 -17.48 -9.93 6.55
C ALA A 700 -16.20 -10.40 5.80
N THR A 701 -15.08 -9.75 6.06
CA THR A 701 -13.79 -10.02 5.39
C THR A 701 -12.68 -10.23 6.42
N ALA A 702 -12.07 -11.43 6.44
CA ALA A 702 -10.99 -11.81 7.35
C ALA A 702 -9.77 -12.32 6.56
N THR A 703 -8.71 -11.51 6.47
CA THR A 703 -7.55 -11.81 5.58
C THR A 703 -6.24 -12.06 6.33
N GLY A 704 -6.13 -11.67 7.59
CA GLY A 704 -4.96 -11.98 8.44
C GLY A 704 -5.01 -13.39 9.03
N ASN A 705 -3.84 -13.94 9.39
CA ASN A 705 -3.76 -15.21 10.13
C ASN A 705 -4.47 -15.07 11.50
N ASN A 706 -5.34 -16.01 11.85
CA ASN A 706 -6.28 -15.96 12.99
C ASN A 706 -7.20 -14.72 13.03
N ALA A 707 -7.41 -13.99 11.93
CA ALA A 707 -8.28 -12.82 11.92
C ALA A 707 -9.76 -13.23 12.06
N SER A 708 -10.53 -12.49 12.87
CA SER A 708 -11.94 -12.75 13.12
C SER A 708 -12.80 -11.55 12.74
N ALA A 709 -13.62 -11.70 11.69
CA ALA A 709 -14.60 -10.72 11.25
C ALA A 709 -16.01 -11.30 11.48
N SER A 710 -16.68 -10.84 12.54
CA SER A 710 -17.95 -11.41 13.04
C SER A 710 -19.14 -10.45 13.00
N GLY A 711 -18.91 -9.13 12.96
CA GLY A 711 -19.97 -8.17 12.65
C GLY A 711 -20.37 -8.22 11.17
N ALA A 712 -21.60 -7.83 10.83
CA ALA A 712 -22.03 -7.69 9.44
C ALA A 712 -21.18 -6.62 8.73
N SER A 713 -20.70 -6.90 7.51
CA SER A 713 -19.80 -6.05 6.73
C SER A 713 -18.51 -5.62 7.47
N SER A 714 -18.08 -6.40 8.48
CA SER A 714 -16.85 -6.12 9.23
C SER A 714 -15.59 -6.55 8.47
N THR A 715 -14.45 -5.92 8.75
CA THR A 715 -13.15 -6.21 8.10
C THR A 715 -12.03 -6.41 9.11
N ALA A 716 -11.41 -7.58 9.15
CA ALA A 716 -10.26 -7.93 10.00
C ALA A 716 -9.04 -8.30 9.12
N GLY A 717 -8.13 -7.34 8.92
CA GLY A 717 -6.98 -7.50 8.02
C GLY A 717 -5.64 -7.81 8.69
N GLY A 718 -5.52 -7.59 10.00
CA GLY A 718 -4.30 -7.89 10.76
C GLY A 718 -4.27 -9.33 11.30
N ALA A 719 -3.07 -9.85 11.60
CA ALA A 719 -2.94 -11.11 12.32
C ALA A 719 -3.57 -11.02 13.72
N ASN A 720 -4.38 -11.99 14.11
CA ASN A 720 -5.23 -11.96 15.32
C ASN A 720 -6.15 -10.72 15.43
N ALA A 721 -6.46 -10.02 14.33
CA ALA A 721 -7.35 -8.86 14.38
C ALA A 721 -8.81 -9.29 14.59
N ILE A 722 -9.57 -8.53 15.38
CA ILE A 722 -10.96 -8.83 15.75
C ILE A 722 -11.86 -7.66 15.34
N ALA A 723 -12.70 -7.86 14.34
CA ALA A 723 -13.74 -6.92 13.91
C ALA A 723 -15.12 -7.53 14.25
N SER A 724 -15.69 -7.14 15.40
CA SER A 724 -16.91 -7.75 15.97
C SER A 724 -18.13 -6.84 15.97
N GLY A 725 -17.95 -5.52 15.78
CA GLY A 725 -19.07 -4.62 15.52
C GLY A 725 -19.51 -4.65 14.05
N ASP A 726 -20.78 -4.39 13.77
CA ASP A 726 -21.26 -4.21 12.40
C ASP A 726 -20.55 -3.02 11.73
N ASN A 727 -20.17 -3.15 10.46
CA ASN A 727 -19.34 -2.20 9.70
C ASN A 727 -17.99 -1.85 10.35
N SER A 728 -17.51 -2.64 11.34
CA SER A 728 -16.25 -2.36 12.03
C SER A 728 -15.02 -2.74 11.20
N THR A 729 -13.89 -2.07 11.43
CA THR A 729 -12.63 -2.32 10.73
C THR A 729 -11.47 -2.46 11.71
N ALA A 730 -10.82 -3.62 11.74
CA ALA A 730 -9.64 -3.94 12.55
C ALA A 730 -8.43 -4.24 11.64
N ASN A 731 -7.53 -3.25 11.50
CA ASN A 731 -6.38 -3.28 10.59
C ASN A 731 -5.07 -3.03 11.35
N GLY A 732 -4.54 -4.10 11.93
CA GLY A 732 -3.28 -4.15 12.68
C GLY A 732 -3.20 -5.44 13.48
N ALA A 733 -1.99 -5.91 13.81
CA ALA A 733 -1.84 -7.14 14.59
C ALA A 733 -2.48 -6.98 15.99
N ASN A 734 -3.29 -7.96 16.40
CA ASN A 734 -4.12 -7.93 17.62
C ASN A 734 -5.06 -6.70 17.74
N SER A 735 -5.33 -5.97 16.65
CA SER A 735 -6.27 -4.85 16.68
C SER A 735 -7.71 -5.33 16.92
N THR A 736 -8.50 -4.55 17.66
CA THR A 736 -9.87 -4.89 18.05
C THR A 736 -10.80 -3.72 17.73
N ALA A 737 -11.80 -3.96 16.88
CA ALA A 737 -12.88 -3.03 16.57
C ALA A 737 -14.22 -3.69 16.96
N SER A 738 -14.77 -3.32 18.11
CA SER A 738 -15.96 -3.99 18.70
C SER A 738 -17.20 -3.12 18.76
N GLY A 739 -17.08 -1.80 18.58
CA GLY A 739 -18.24 -0.91 18.41
C GLY A 739 -18.79 -0.97 16.99
N SER A 740 -20.09 -0.72 16.82
CA SER A 740 -20.73 -0.57 15.51
C SER A 740 -20.12 0.63 14.76
N GLY A 741 -19.66 0.42 13.53
CA GLY A 741 -18.93 1.42 12.74
C GLY A 741 -17.56 1.81 13.29
N SER A 742 -17.00 1.06 14.25
CA SER A 742 -15.71 1.38 14.87
C SER A 742 -14.50 1.06 13.96
N SER A 743 -13.39 1.77 14.15
CA SER A 743 -12.20 1.69 13.30
C SER A 743 -10.91 1.64 14.13
N ALA A 744 -10.27 0.47 14.19
CA ALA A 744 -8.99 0.25 14.85
C ALA A 744 -7.87 0.05 13.81
N PHE A 745 -6.87 0.92 13.83
CA PHE A 745 -5.74 0.92 12.90
C PHE A 745 -4.41 0.95 13.67
N GLY A 746 -3.62 -0.13 13.58
CA GLY A 746 -2.34 -0.27 14.27
C GLY A 746 -2.29 -1.46 15.24
N GLU A 747 -1.08 -1.84 15.68
CA GLU A 747 -0.87 -2.96 16.58
C GLU A 747 -1.54 -2.72 17.94
N ASN A 748 -2.30 -3.70 18.44
CA ASN A 748 -3.06 -3.62 19.70
C ASN A 748 -4.01 -2.39 19.80
N ALA A 749 -4.40 -1.78 18.67
CA ALA A 749 -5.35 -0.67 18.65
C ALA A 749 -6.77 -1.19 18.98
N ALA A 750 -7.48 -0.51 19.89
CA ALA A 750 -8.78 -0.91 20.40
C ALA A 750 -9.83 0.20 20.20
N ALA A 751 -10.74 0.02 19.24
CA ALA A 751 -11.88 0.88 18.99
C ALA A 751 -13.16 0.18 19.51
N ALA A 752 -13.53 0.49 20.75
CA ALA A 752 -14.55 -0.25 21.50
C ALA A 752 -15.91 0.45 21.57
N GLY A 753 -15.96 1.78 21.38
CA GLY A 753 -17.22 2.54 21.33
C GLY A 753 -17.84 2.56 19.93
N ASP A 754 -19.16 2.70 19.83
CA ASP A 754 -19.84 2.86 18.54
C ASP A 754 -19.35 4.12 17.81
N GLY A 755 -19.01 4.01 16.53
CA GLY A 755 -18.41 5.08 15.72
C GLY A 755 -17.02 5.54 16.18
N SER A 756 -16.36 4.82 17.09
CA SER A 756 -15.05 5.21 17.61
C SER A 756 -13.90 4.94 16.62
N THR A 757 -12.83 5.73 16.69
CA THR A 757 -11.62 5.57 15.87
C THR A 757 -10.35 5.53 16.72
N ALA A 758 -9.61 4.42 16.67
CA ALA A 758 -8.31 4.23 17.31
C ALA A 758 -7.21 4.12 16.24
N LEU A 759 -6.22 5.02 16.25
CA LEU A 759 -5.17 5.14 15.22
C LEU A 759 -3.76 5.21 15.83
N GLY A 760 -3.09 4.06 15.92
CA GLY A 760 -1.72 3.92 16.39
C GLY A 760 -1.54 2.75 17.35
N VAL A 761 -0.28 2.40 17.62
CA VAL A 761 0.08 1.29 18.50
C VAL A 761 -0.48 1.51 19.91
N ASN A 762 -1.15 0.50 20.46
CA ASN A 762 -1.82 0.51 21.77
C ASN A 762 -2.83 1.67 21.97
N THR A 763 -3.45 2.18 20.90
CA THR A 763 -4.49 3.21 21.03
C THR A 763 -5.79 2.64 21.59
N VAL A 764 -6.51 3.42 22.40
CA VAL A 764 -7.81 3.04 22.96
C VAL A 764 -8.83 4.14 22.68
N ALA A 765 -9.87 3.85 21.91
CA ALA A 765 -11.04 4.70 21.70
C ALA A 765 -12.27 3.93 22.20
N SER A 766 -12.65 4.12 23.46
CA SER A 766 -13.74 3.36 24.10
C SER A 766 -15.03 4.14 24.31
N GLY A 767 -14.99 5.47 24.20
CA GLY A 767 -16.20 6.29 24.23
C GLY A 767 -16.95 6.24 22.90
N THR A 768 -18.26 6.42 22.94
CA THR A 768 -19.12 6.53 21.75
C THR A 768 -18.70 7.74 20.92
N THR A 769 -18.49 7.56 19.61
CA THR A 769 -17.94 8.55 18.66
C THR A 769 -16.56 9.13 19.04
N SER A 770 -15.82 8.49 19.94
CA SER A 770 -14.50 8.97 20.38
C SER A 770 -13.40 8.75 19.34
N THR A 771 -12.35 9.60 19.36
CA THR A 771 -11.19 9.49 18.47
C THR A 771 -9.88 9.53 19.25
N ALA A 772 -9.10 8.45 19.20
CA ALA A 772 -7.75 8.37 19.76
C ALA A 772 -6.70 8.19 18.64
N ALA A 773 -5.68 9.05 18.58
CA ALA A 773 -4.61 8.93 17.59
C ALA A 773 -3.21 9.25 18.15
N GLY A 774 -2.24 8.39 17.82
CA GLY A 774 -0.87 8.43 18.35
C GLY A 774 -0.61 7.36 19.40
N ALA A 775 0.63 6.88 19.53
CA ALA A 775 0.94 5.71 20.36
C ALA A 775 0.48 5.87 21.83
N ASN A 776 -0.21 4.87 22.36
CA ASN A 776 -0.86 4.88 23.68
C ASN A 776 -1.89 6.01 23.92
N ALA A 777 -2.43 6.66 22.87
CA ALA A 777 -3.51 7.65 23.05
C ALA A 777 -4.81 6.98 23.52
N SER A 778 -5.54 7.65 24.41
CA SER A 778 -6.71 7.09 25.10
C SER A 778 -7.89 8.09 25.10
N ALA A 779 -8.92 7.81 24.29
CA ALA A 779 -10.18 8.55 24.23
C ALA A 779 -11.29 7.68 24.84
N THR A 780 -11.60 7.92 26.12
CA THR A 780 -12.45 7.03 26.93
C THR A 780 -13.79 7.65 27.32
N GLY A 781 -13.94 8.97 27.20
CA GLY A 781 -15.24 9.63 27.32
C GLY A 781 -16.02 9.64 25.99
N ASP A 782 -17.35 9.67 26.04
CA ASP A 782 -18.17 9.84 24.84
C ASP A 782 -17.86 11.19 24.16
N SER A 783 -17.90 11.21 22.83
CA SER A 783 -17.50 12.33 21.96
C SER A 783 -16.07 12.86 22.17
N SER A 784 -15.21 12.14 22.93
CA SER A 784 -13.88 12.64 23.29
C SER A 784 -12.84 12.48 22.18
N THR A 785 -11.82 13.34 22.17
CA THR A 785 -10.76 13.37 21.16
C THR A 785 -9.38 13.46 21.82
N ALA A 786 -8.55 12.43 21.66
CA ALA A 786 -7.18 12.34 22.16
C ALA A 786 -6.17 12.26 21.00
N LEU A 787 -5.43 13.33 20.73
CA LEU A 787 -4.48 13.43 19.60
C LEU A 787 -3.05 13.70 20.08
N GLY A 788 -2.21 12.66 20.09
CA GLY A 788 -0.81 12.72 20.48
C GLY A 788 -0.40 11.51 21.31
N ALA A 789 0.90 11.17 21.29
CA ALA A 789 1.38 10.02 22.05
C ALA A 789 1.09 10.17 23.56
N ASN A 790 0.44 9.18 24.15
CA ASN A 790 -0.04 9.18 25.53
C ASN A 790 -1.02 10.33 25.87
N ALA A 791 -1.71 10.93 24.89
CA ALA A 791 -2.79 11.88 25.16
C ALA A 791 -4.02 11.15 25.75
N VAL A 792 -4.68 11.75 26.73
CA VAL A 792 -5.82 11.14 27.46
C VAL A 792 -7.02 12.10 27.47
N ALA A 793 -8.10 11.73 26.79
CA ALA A 793 -9.38 12.41 26.80
C ALA A 793 -10.42 11.50 27.47
N SER A 794 -10.71 11.71 28.75
CA SER A 794 -11.56 10.83 29.57
C SER A 794 -12.84 11.48 30.09
N GLY A 795 -13.02 12.79 29.89
CA GLY A 795 -14.32 13.43 30.07
C GLY A 795 -15.21 13.27 28.84
N THR A 796 -16.54 13.26 29.03
CA THR A 796 -17.49 13.45 27.93
C THR A 796 -17.22 14.78 27.21
N ASP A 797 -17.29 14.80 25.88
CA ASP A 797 -16.96 15.95 25.03
C ASP A 797 -15.55 16.55 25.27
N SER A 798 -14.60 15.79 25.82
CA SER A 798 -13.27 16.30 26.16
C SER A 798 -12.27 16.21 25.00
N VAL A 799 -11.36 17.19 24.92
CA VAL A 799 -10.38 17.30 23.82
C VAL A 799 -8.97 17.42 24.38
N ALA A 800 -8.15 16.37 24.26
CA ALA A 800 -6.74 16.36 24.61
C ALA A 800 -5.88 16.33 23.34
N THR A 801 -5.04 17.35 23.14
CA THR A 801 -4.16 17.46 21.97
C THR A 801 -2.72 17.81 22.36
N GLY A 802 -1.74 17.11 21.76
CA GLY A 802 -0.33 17.15 22.15
C GLY A 802 0.06 15.97 23.05
N ALA A 803 1.33 15.57 23.01
CA ALA A 803 1.80 14.37 23.72
C ALA A 803 1.64 14.49 25.24
N GLY A 804 1.10 13.47 25.90
CA GLY A 804 0.83 13.49 27.34
C GLY A 804 -0.15 14.58 27.80
N SER A 805 -0.96 15.16 26.89
CA SER A 805 -2.05 16.06 27.28
C SER A 805 -3.19 15.27 27.96
N ILE A 806 -3.87 15.88 28.92
CA ILE A 806 -4.94 15.26 29.71
C ILE A 806 -6.15 16.18 29.72
N ALA A 807 -7.30 15.70 29.23
CA ALA A 807 -8.60 16.35 29.32
C ALA A 807 -9.57 15.38 30.02
N SER A 808 -9.78 15.56 31.32
CA SER A 808 -10.53 14.61 32.18
C SER A 808 -11.79 15.21 32.80
N GLY A 809 -11.97 16.53 32.72
CA GLY A 809 -13.27 17.15 33.01
C GLY A 809 -14.23 16.94 31.83
N ALA A 810 -15.52 16.77 32.10
CA ALA A 810 -16.53 16.86 31.04
C ALA A 810 -16.48 18.25 30.38
N ASN A 811 -16.60 18.31 29.05
CA ASN A 811 -16.45 19.49 28.21
C ASN A 811 -15.10 20.24 28.41
N SER A 812 -14.04 19.56 28.88
CA SER A 812 -12.71 20.15 29.07
C SER A 812 -11.84 20.09 27.81
N SER A 813 -10.83 20.95 27.70
CA SER A 813 -9.92 20.94 26.55
C SER A 813 -8.48 21.29 26.91
N ALA A 814 -7.54 20.44 26.50
CA ALA A 814 -6.11 20.55 26.73
C ALA A 814 -5.36 20.64 25.39
N TYR A 815 -4.65 21.74 25.17
CA TYR A 815 -3.96 22.08 23.91
C TYR A 815 -2.46 22.30 24.12
N GLY A 816 -1.66 21.23 24.02
CA GLY A 816 -0.21 21.24 24.08
C GLY A 816 0.37 20.12 24.95
N THR A 817 1.64 19.77 24.71
CA THR A 817 2.34 18.69 25.43
C THR A 817 2.25 18.84 26.95
N GLY A 818 1.74 17.83 27.65
CA GLY A 818 1.58 17.87 29.11
C GLY A 818 0.59 18.92 29.63
N SER A 819 -0.27 19.51 28.79
CA SER A 819 -1.37 20.36 29.26
C SER A 819 -2.45 19.51 29.93
N ASN A 820 -3.08 20.04 30.99
CA ASN A 820 -3.90 19.26 31.91
C ASN A 820 -5.19 20.03 32.29
N ALA A 821 -6.32 19.65 31.71
CA ALA A 821 -7.64 20.23 31.95
C ALA A 821 -8.52 19.20 32.69
N THR A 822 -8.68 19.35 34.00
CA THR A 822 -9.43 18.39 34.85
C THR A 822 -10.72 18.98 35.40
N GLY A 823 -10.90 20.30 35.38
CA GLY A 823 -12.16 20.94 35.74
C GLY A 823 -13.22 20.75 34.65
N THR A 824 -14.47 20.54 35.02
CA THR A 824 -15.61 20.57 34.09
C THR A 824 -15.63 21.91 33.34
N GLY A 825 -15.69 21.88 32.00
CA GLY A 825 -15.63 23.08 31.15
C GLY A 825 -14.31 23.85 31.22
N SER A 826 -13.21 23.25 31.70
CA SER A 826 -11.92 23.93 31.82
C SER A 826 -11.06 23.83 30.55
N VAL A 827 -10.24 24.84 30.29
CA VAL A 827 -9.43 24.95 29.07
C VAL A 827 -7.97 25.26 29.40
N ALA A 828 -7.05 24.36 29.07
CA ALA A 828 -5.61 24.51 29.26
C ALA A 828 -4.90 24.67 27.91
N ILE A 829 -4.21 25.80 27.68
CA ILE A 829 -3.56 26.11 26.38
C ILE A 829 -2.06 26.32 26.58
N GLY A 830 -1.22 25.49 25.96
CA GLY A 830 0.24 25.53 26.00
C GLY A 830 0.87 24.48 26.93
N GLN A 831 2.14 24.11 26.69
CA GLN A 831 2.82 23.05 27.45
C GLN A 831 2.71 23.23 28.98
N GLY A 832 2.30 22.18 29.69
CA GLY A 832 2.17 22.21 31.16
C GLY A 832 1.14 23.21 31.70
N ALA A 833 0.29 23.82 30.86
CA ALA A 833 -0.83 24.61 31.34
C ALA A 833 -1.80 23.71 32.11
N THR A 834 -2.25 24.13 33.28
CA THR A 834 -3.06 23.32 34.20
C THR A 834 -4.33 24.07 34.59
N ALA A 835 -5.49 23.56 34.16
CA ALA A 835 -6.81 24.12 34.46
C ALA A 835 -7.61 23.10 35.28
N THR A 836 -7.63 23.29 36.60
CA THR A 836 -8.28 22.38 37.56
C THR A 836 -9.59 22.95 38.12
N GLY A 837 -9.80 24.28 38.04
CA GLY A 837 -11.07 24.91 38.38
C GLY A 837 -12.14 24.68 37.31
N SER A 838 -13.40 24.49 37.71
CA SER A 838 -14.54 24.41 36.78
C SER A 838 -14.72 25.71 35.99
N ASN A 839 -15.01 25.62 34.69
CA ASN A 839 -15.16 26.78 33.80
C ASN A 839 -13.96 27.76 33.87
N SER A 840 -12.74 27.23 33.99
CA SER A 840 -11.51 28.02 34.12
C SER A 840 -10.58 27.88 32.91
N VAL A 841 -9.77 28.91 32.62
CA VAL A 841 -8.85 28.94 31.48
C VAL A 841 -7.42 29.19 31.93
N ALA A 842 -6.51 28.25 31.65
CA ALA A 842 -5.07 28.41 31.86
C ALA A 842 -4.39 28.78 30.52
N LEU A 843 -4.17 30.09 30.30
CA LEU A 843 -3.74 30.65 29.01
C LEU A 843 -2.22 30.81 28.89
N GLY A 844 -1.57 29.72 28.50
CA GLY A 844 -0.17 29.66 28.07
C GLY A 844 0.66 28.63 28.83
N THR A 845 1.82 28.26 28.28
CA THR A 845 2.78 27.35 28.93
C THR A 845 3.00 27.67 30.41
N GLY A 846 2.90 26.65 31.27
CA GLY A 846 3.09 26.72 32.72
C GLY A 846 2.11 27.63 33.48
N SER A 847 0.96 27.98 32.90
CA SER A 847 -0.08 28.73 33.61
C SER A 847 -0.96 27.81 34.45
N VAL A 848 -1.47 28.29 35.57
CA VAL A 848 -2.31 27.51 36.49
C VAL A 848 -3.61 28.26 36.76
N ALA A 849 -4.74 27.62 36.50
CA ALA A 849 -6.10 28.08 36.79
C ALA A 849 -6.79 27.08 37.73
N SER A 850 -6.68 27.32 39.03
CA SER A 850 -7.22 26.43 40.09
C SER A 850 -8.55 26.88 40.68
N GLU A 851 -8.99 28.10 40.38
CA GLU A 851 -10.27 28.66 40.83
C GLU A 851 -11.32 28.53 39.73
N ALA A 852 -12.59 28.43 40.10
CA ALA A 852 -13.68 28.33 39.13
C ALA A 852 -13.98 29.69 38.48
N ASN A 853 -14.41 29.69 37.21
CA ASN A 853 -14.79 30.89 36.45
C ASN A 853 -13.66 31.94 36.27
N THR A 854 -12.39 31.52 36.25
CA THR A 854 -11.22 32.43 36.13
C THR A 854 -10.43 32.23 34.83
N VAL A 855 -9.73 33.27 34.38
CA VAL A 855 -8.76 33.20 33.26
C VAL A 855 -7.37 33.55 33.79
N SER A 856 -6.53 32.54 33.98
CA SER A 856 -5.16 32.69 34.45
C SER A 856 -4.16 32.74 33.29
N VAL A 857 -3.50 33.88 33.12
CA VAL A 857 -2.45 34.09 32.10
C VAL A 857 -1.04 33.74 32.62
N GLY A 858 -0.92 33.15 33.80
CA GLY A 858 0.34 32.90 34.49
C GLY A 858 0.22 31.89 35.63
N SER A 859 1.15 31.93 36.56
CA SER A 859 1.16 31.16 37.81
C SER A 859 1.80 32.03 38.90
N ALA A 860 1.63 31.67 40.19
CA ALA A 860 2.12 32.48 41.30
C ALA A 860 3.65 32.64 41.25
N GLY A 861 4.15 33.88 41.28
CA GLY A 861 5.56 34.22 41.06
C GLY A 861 6.01 34.10 39.60
N SER A 862 5.07 34.01 38.65
CA SER A 862 5.28 33.93 37.20
C SER A 862 4.10 34.55 36.43
N GLU A 863 3.63 35.68 36.95
CA GLU A 863 2.58 36.53 36.40
C GLU A 863 3.01 37.14 35.06
N ARG A 864 2.03 37.51 34.20
CA ARG A 864 2.31 38.01 32.85
C ARG A 864 1.56 39.30 32.57
N ARG A 865 2.27 40.26 31.95
CA ARG A 865 1.69 41.53 31.51
C ARG A 865 0.75 41.29 30.34
N ILE A 866 -0.52 41.66 30.50
CA ILE A 866 -1.46 41.79 29.39
C ILE A 866 -1.21 43.15 28.74
N THR A 867 -0.83 43.16 27.45
CA THR A 867 -0.51 44.36 26.68
C THR A 867 -1.52 44.58 25.56
N ASN A 868 -1.53 45.78 24.98
CA ASN A 868 -2.49 46.20 23.93
C ASN A 868 -3.96 46.23 24.39
N VAL A 869 -4.19 46.35 25.71
CA VAL A 869 -5.51 46.54 26.31
C VAL A 869 -6.01 47.95 25.96
N ALA A 870 -7.12 48.02 25.22
CA ALA A 870 -7.81 49.27 24.92
C ALA A 870 -8.35 49.93 26.20
N ALA A 871 -8.87 51.16 26.11
CA ALA A 871 -9.56 51.75 27.25
C ALA A 871 -10.90 51.04 27.46
N GLY A 872 -11.12 50.47 28.65
CA GLY A 872 -12.39 49.84 29.01
C GLY A 872 -13.54 50.86 29.05
N VAL A 873 -14.70 50.49 28.53
CA VAL A 873 -15.90 51.34 28.40
C VAL A 873 -17.01 50.88 29.35
N ASN A 874 -17.19 49.57 29.51
CA ASN A 874 -18.15 48.97 30.43
C ASN A 874 -17.52 48.71 31.80
N ALA A 875 -18.36 48.54 32.83
CA ALA A 875 -17.91 48.23 34.19
C ALA A 875 -17.17 46.88 34.35
N THR A 876 -17.28 45.99 33.36
CA THR A 876 -16.63 44.68 33.30
C THR A 876 -15.38 44.65 32.40
N ASP A 877 -15.04 45.76 31.75
CA ASP A 877 -13.89 45.81 30.85
C ASP A 877 -12.58 45.98 31.64
N ALA A 878 -11.48 45.42 31.12
CA ALA A 878 -10.16 45.58 31.74
C ALA A 878 -9.66 47.03 31.65
N VAL A 879 -9.42 47.67 32.80
CA VAL A 879 -8.88 49.03 32.89
C VAL A 879 -7.40 49.03 32.50
N ASN A 880 -7.01 49.86 31.53
CA ASN A 880 -5.61 49.99 31.13
C ASN A 880 -4.85 51.06 31.95
N VAL A 881 -3.51 51.01 31.90
CA VAL A 881 -2.64 51.92 32.66
C VAL A 881 -2.86 53.40 32.27
N GLY A 882 -3.28 53.69 31.04
CA GLY A 882 -3.64 55.03 30.61
C GLY A 882 -4.87 55.59 31.34
N GLN A 883 -5.90 54.77 31.52
CA GLN A 883 -7.09 55.13 32.30
C GLN A 883 -6.77 55.31 33.79
N LEU A 884 -5.97 54.41 34.37
CA LEU A 884 -5.53 54.52 35.76
C LEU A 884 -4.72 55.82 35.98
N ASN A 885 -3.75 56.11 35.11
CA ASN A 885 -2.96 57.33 35.18
C ASN A 885 -3.84 58.59 34.98
N GLY A 886 -4.87 58.52 34.14
CA GLY A 886 -5.87 59.58 33.96
C GLY A 886 -6.67 59.84 35.24
N ALA A 887 -7.17 58.78 35.90
CA ALA A 887 -7.88 58.89 37.17
C ALA A 887 -6.98 59.44 38.29
N VAL A 888 -5.75 58.93 38.41
CA VAL A 888 -4.75 59.43 39.38
C VAL A 888 -4.40 60.89 39.12
N SER A 889 -4.26 61.30 37.85
CA SER A 889 -4.03 62.71 37.49
C SER A 889 -5.23 63.60 37.82
N GLY A 890 -6.46 63.10 37.68
CA GLY A 890 -7.67 63.76 38.16
C GLY A 890 -7.65 64.01 39.67
N ILE A 891 -7.32 62.97 40.45
CA ILE A 891 -7.19 63.06 41.92
C ILE A 891 -6.03 64.00 42.31
N GLN A 892 -4.88 63.93 41.62
CA GLN A 892 -3.74 64.81 41.85
C GLN A 892 -4.11 66.29 41.61
N ASN A 893 -4.85 66.59 40.54
CA ASN A 893 -5.36 67.93 40.26
C ASN A 893 -6.36 68.39 41.32
N GLN A 894 -7.24 67.50 41.81
CA GLN A 894 -8.14 67.81 42.93
C GLN A 894 -7.36 68.09 44.23
N MET A 895 -6.33 67.30 44.56
CA MET A 895 -5.47 67.53 45.73
C MET A 895 -4.70 68.85 45.61
N ASN A 896 -4.14 69.18 44.44
CA ASN A 896 -3.48 70.46 44.20
C ASN A 896 -4.47 71.63 44.36
N GLY A 897 -5.73 71.47 43.89
CA GLY A 897 -6.80 72.44 44.10
C GLY A 897 -7.16 72.63 45.58
N MET A 898 -7.32 71.52 46.32
CA MET A 898 -7.56 71.54 47.77
C MET A 898 -6.39 72.16 48.55
N GLN A 899 -5.13 71.91 48.15
CA GLN A 899 -3.97 72.57 48.75
C GLN A 899 -4.02 74.08 48.53
N GLY A 900 -4.33 74.56 47.32
CA GLY A 900 -4.53 75.99 47.05
C GLY A 900 -5.67 76.62 47.87
N GLN A 901 -6.74 75.86 48.14
CA GLN A 901 -7.82 76.27 49.05
C GLN A 901 -7.34 76.33 50.52
N ILE A 902 -6.54 75.36 50.97
CA ILE A 902 -5.94 75.32 52.31
C ILE A 902 -4.96 76.48 52.50
N ASP A 903 -4.11 76.77 51.51
CA ASP A 903 -3.14 77.88 51.54
C ASP A 903 -3.87 79.23 51.57
N THR A 904 -5.00 79.36 50.85
CA THR A 904 -5.86 80.54 50.89
C THR A 904 -6.55 80.69 52.25
N LEU A 905 -7.12 79.61 52.80
CA LEU A 905 -7.73 79.61 54.14
C LEU A 905 -6.69 79.94 55.24
N ALA A 906 -5.49 79.38 55.15
CA ALA A 906 -4.39 79.67 56.05
C ALA A 906 -3.96 81.15 55.95
N ARG A 907 -3.81 81.67 54.72
CA ARG A 907 -3.58 83.10 54.48
C ARG A 907 -4.65 83.96 55.13
N ASP A 908 -5.92 83.69 54.87
CA ASP A 908 -7.02 84.55 55.30
C ASP A 908 -7.24 84.45 56.83
N ALA A 909 -6.98 83.29 57.44
CA ALA A 909 -6.88 83.15 58.89
C ALA A 909 -5.70 83.93 59.50
N TYR A 910 -4.51 83.87 58.89
CA TYR A 910 -3.35 84.63 59.37
C TYR A 910 -3.50 86.15 59.17
N SER A 911 -4.11 86.58 58.06
CA SER A 911 -4.46 87.98 57.81
C SER A 911 -5.55 88.47 58.79
N GLY A 912 -6.54 87.64 59.09
CA GLY A 912 -7.55 87.89 60.13
C GLY A 912 -6.95 88.01 61.53
N ILE A 913 -6.01 87.15 61.90
CA ILE A 913 -5.27 87.24 63.17
C ILE A 913 -4.41 88.51 63.22
N ALA A 914 -3.69 88.85 62.14
CA ALA A 914 -2.94 90.10 62.06
C ALA A 914 -3.86 91.32 62.20
N ALA A 915 -5.01 91.33 61.52
CA ALA A 915 -6.01 92.39 61.58
C ALA A 915 -6.60 92.54 62.99
N ALA A 916 -6.99 91.44 63.65
CA ALA A 916 -7.46 91.47 65.03
C ALA A 916 -6.37 91.97 65.99
N THR A 917 -5.11 91.53 65.81
CA THR A 917 -3.97 91.98 66.61
C THR A 917 -3.72 93.48 66.46
N ALA A 918 -3.72 94.00 65.23
CA ALA A 918 -3.62 95.43 64.97
C ALA A 918 -4.77 96.23 65.63
N LEU A 919 -5.98 95.66 65.73
CA LEU A 919 -7.11 96.26 66.43
C LEU A 919 -6.87 96.36 67.96
N THR A 920 -6.17 95.39 68.55
CA THR A 920 -5.76 95.47 69.97
C THR A 920 -4.77 96.62 70.20
N MET A 921 -3.81 96.81 69.29
CA MET A 921 -2.76 97.85 69.35
C MET A 921 -3.28 99.30 69.33
N ILE A 922 -4.53 99.55 68.94
CA ILE A 922 -5.13 100.89 68.99
C ILE A 922 -5.12 101.41 70.44
N PRO A 923 -4.50 102.58 70.73
CA PRO A 923 -4.39 103.10 72.09
C PRO A 923 -5.75 103.36 72.76
N ASP A 924 -5.73 103.25 74.09
CA ASP A 924 -6.85 103.56 74.98
C ASP A 924 -6.85 105.05 75.36
N VAL A 925 -7.94 105.56 75.92
CA VAL A 925 -8.09 106.95 76.36
C VAL A 925 -7.43 107.16 77.73
N ASP A 926 -6.31 107.90 77.71
CA ASP A 926 -5.63 108.45 78.89
C ASP A 926 -6.59 109.19 79.84
N LEU A 927 -6.22 109.26 81.12
CA LEU A 927 -7.00 110.03 82.10
C LEU A 927 -7.04 111.51 81.71
N GLY A 928 -8.23 112.09 81.74
CA GLY A 928 -8.46 113.50 81.35
C GLY A 928 -8.67 113.75 79.86
N LYS A 929 -8.65 112.72 79.01
CA LYS A 929 -9.07 112.80 77.58
C LYS A 929 -10.46 112.17 77.39
N THR A 930 -11.15 112.56 76.32
CA THR A 930 -12.48 112.04 75.94
C THR A 930 -12.45 111.10 74.75
N LEU A 931 -11.51 111.29 73.81
CA LEU A 931 -11.36 110.52 72.59
C LEU A 931 -9.87 110.29 72.30
N ALA A 932 -9.53 109.07 71.91
CA ALA A 932 -8.23 108.70 71.34
C ALA A 932 -8.50 107.99 70.01
N VAL A 933 -7.96 108.53 68.91
CA VAL A 933 -7.97 107.89 67.59
C VAL A 933 -6.55 107.44 67.30
N GLY A 934 -6.37 106.20 66.87
CA GLY A 934 -5.04 105.65 66.63
C GLY A 934 -5.01 104.65 65.48
N ILE A 935 -3.83 104.55 64.87
CA ILE A 935 -3.50 103.53 63.88
C ILE A 935 -2.67 102.46 64.59
N GLY A 936 -3.20 101.25 64.67
CA GLY A 936 -2.45 100.07 65.09
C GLY A 936 -1.90 99.34 63.87
N THR A 937 -0.69 98.78 63.97
CA THR A 937 -0.16 97.85 62.96
C THR A 937 0.31 96.56 63.62
N ALA A 938 0.23 95.46 62.88
CA ALA A 938 0.70 94.16 63.36
C ALA A 938 1.24 93.30 62.20
N ASN A 939 2.10 92.35 62.53
CA ASN A 939 2.54 91.29 61.62
C ASN A 939 2.28 89.94 62.30
N PHE A 940 1.67 89.00 61.59
CA PHE A 940 1.53 87.61 62.04
C PHE A 940 1.92 86.64 60.92
N LYS A 941 2.96 85.82 61.16
CA LYS A 941 3.55 84.88 60.18
C LYS A 941 3.80 85.49 58.78
N GLY A 942 4.27 86.74 58.74
CA GLY A 942 4.56 87.46 57.50
C GLY A 942 3.42 88.33 56.98
N TYR A 943 2.17 88.06 57.38
CA TYR A 943 1.01 88.86 56.98
C TYR A 943 0.94 90.15 57.80
N GLN A 944 0.93 91.29 57.12
CA GLN A 944 0.84 92.62 57.72
C GLN A 944 -0.61 93.10 57.75
N ALA A 945 -0.97 93.83 58.81
CA ALA A 945 -2.27 94.44 58.96
C ALA A 945 -2.18 95.86 59.52
N SER A 946 -3.11 96.70 59.09
CA SER A 946 -3.31 98.05 59.61
C SER A 946 -4.72 98.18 60.15
N ALA A 947 -4.85 98.78 61.33
CA ALA A 947 -6.09 99.03 62.04
C ALA A 947 -6.28 100.52 62.25
N LEU A 948 -7.47 101.03 62.00
CA LEU A 948 -7.90 102.38 62.39
C LEU A 948 -9.07 102.24 63.34
N GLY A 949 -8.99 102.91 64.49
CA GLY A 949 -10.13 102.97 65.39
C GLY A 949 -10.02 104.07 66.42
N ALA A 950 -11.12 104.20 67.16
CA ALA A 950 -11.34 105.22 68.16
C ALA A 950 -11.77 104.57 69.48
N THR A 951 -11.09 104.95 70.55
CA THR A 951 -11.54 104.71 71.91
C THR A 951 -12.14 106.01 72.44
N ALA A 952 -13.36 105.96 72.97
CA ALA A 952 -14.07 107.09 73.56
C ALA A 952 -14.41 106.81 75.02
N ARG A 953 -14.11 107.76 75.92
CA ARG A 953 -14.47 107.70 77.34
C ARG A 953 -15.80 108.43 77.52
N ILE A 954 -16.88 107.65 77.67
CA ILE A 954 -18.27 108.13 77.71
C ILE A 954 -18.63 108.68 79.09
N THR A 955 -18.13 108.04 80.15
CA THR A 955 -18.17 108.54 81.53
C THR A 955 -16.81 108.32 82.17
N GLN A 956 -16.56 108.79 83.40
CA GLN A 956 -15.28 108.52 84.08
C GLN A 956 -14.93 107.02 84.10
N ASN A 957 -15.95 106.19 84.29
CA ASN A 957 -15.86 104.73 84.45
C ASN A 957 -16.10 103.95 83.15
N LEU A 958 -16.90 104.47 82.20
CA LEU A 958 -17.27 103.77 80.96
C LEU A 958 -16.44 104.22 79.76
N LYS A 959 -15.76 103.27 79.12
CA LYS A 959 -15.10 103.40 77.82
C LYS A 959 -15.81 102.57 76.76
N VAL A 960 -15.78 103.04 75.51
CA VAL A 960 -16.17 102.31 74.31
C VAL A 960 -15.04 102.37 73.30
N LYS A 961 -14.55 101.23 72.84
CA LYS A 961 -13.52 101.09 71.80
C LYS A 961 -14.17 100.51 70.55
N THR A 962 -13.97 101.15 69.41
CA THR A 962 -14.43 100.67 68.10
C THR A 962 -13.34 100.83 67.04
N GLY A 963 -13.29 99.95 66.06
CA GLY A 963 -12.37 100.09 64.94
C GLY A 963 -12.61 99.09 63.82
N VAL A 964 -11.89 99.31 62.73
CA VAL A 964 -11.79 98.41 61.59
C VAL A 964 -10.31 98.20 61.26
N SER A 965 -9.97 96.97 60.88
CA SER A 965 -8.63 96.58 60.46
C SER A 965 -8.67 95.78 59.17
N TYR A 966 -7.57 95.88 58.44
CA TYR A 966 -7.44 95.41 57.06
C TYR A 966 -6.11 94.67 56.89
N SER A 967 -6.16 93.51 56.24
CA SER A 967 -4.97 92.69 55.94
C SER A 967 -5.19 91.86 54.67
N GLY A 968 -4.34 92.06 53.66
CA GLY A 968 -4.50 91.41 52.35
C GLY A 968 -5.73 91.93 51.62
N SER A 969 -6.80 91.14 51.62
CA SER A 969 -8.12 91.53 51.09
C SER A 969 -9.25 91.43 52.13
N ASN A 970 -8.91 91.08 53.38
CA ASN A 970 -9.87 90.81 54.44
C ASN A 970 -10.01 92.01 55.38
N TYR A 971 -11.22 92.22 55.87
CA TYR A 971 -11.59 93.29 56.79
C TYR A 971 -12.14 92.68 58.09
N VAL A 972 -11.62 93.11 59.23
CA VAL A 972 -12.12 92.74 60.56
C VAL A 972 -12.59 94.01 61.26
N TRP A 973 -13.86 94.05 61.66
CA TRP A 973 -14.39 95.14 62.48
C TRP A 973 -14.64 94.63 63.89
N GLY A 974 -14.52 95.52 64.88
CA GLY A 974 -14.75 95.16 66.28
C GLY A 974 -15.12 96.36 67.12
N ALA A 975 -16.11 96.17 68.00
CA ALA A 975 -16.52 97.14 68.99
C ALA A 975 -16.67 96.46 70.35
N GLY A 976 -16.30 97.16 71.41
CA GLY A 976 -16.40 96.68 72.79
C GLY A 976 -16.53 97.84 73.78
N MET A 977 -17.04 97.54 74.96
CA MET A 977 -17.15 98.51 76.05
C MET A 977 -16.51 97.94 77.31
N SER A 978 -15.88 98.80 78.11
CA SER A 978 -15.31 98.42 79.40
C SER A 978 -15.75 99.41 80.48
N TYR A 979 -16.16 98.87 81.62
CA TYR A 979 -16.56 99.64 82.79
C TYR A 979 -15.56 99.36 83.92
N GLN A 980 -14.90 100.41 84.40
CA GLN A 980 -13.91 100.36 85.47
C GLN A 980 -14.52 101.04 86.71
N TRP A 981 -14.51 100.34 87.84
CA TRP A 981 -15.09 100.78 89.12
C TRP A 981 -14.02 101.04 90.18
#